data_AF-A0A2D0RQS8-F1
#
_entry.id   AF-A0A2D0RQS8-F1
#
_cell.length_a   1.000
_cell.length_b   1.000
_cell.length_c   1.000
_cell.angle_alpha   90.00
_cell.angle_beta   90.00
_cell.angle_gamma   90.00
#
_symmetry.space_group_name_H-M   'P 1'
#
loop_
_entity.id
_entity.type
_entity.pdbx_description
1 polymer ?
#
loop_
_entity_poly.entity_id
_entity_poly.type
_entity_poly.pdbx_seq_one_letter_code
_entity_poly.pdbx_strand_id
1 'polypeptide(L)'
;MEDSVMQQHLHHYKQATESAREELAALQAKYQTIHLKLVDCQSKLSSQETTLKDLREASDRHKETEARQASLINSLREHIHNTEQEMMSIASSKNITDMKLLALTKENEDLKERALQMEIQSKEYLKEWNKTKQEANDLQRKYEDFLSRLASKLSVDLAGNDKPMETVVSLVELCCMERDRQKTQICALEESAKSHDVESKASRETIRRLVADVDHEQKVSAIRASELNSIRQELDCILLKKQGLEVDNKSLRSKLQESELALVAARDECRPYEKRSQDLEQRLLRSQNEAQALHSRMESFLKEVQVMLGNEPAISLPKEEHVLERLREVCRREKSSTESVTEMESRLAALLQELGRQSELRRAAEQREQQLQNKMQTLESELFTAGVSKDEQSHDKQQYLQFLEHLSEKMRIEHITTDLGFDMRLEAILIRAEQLTRQEGTALVETKSLVYNLQKKFKEQKQRLESKELHMDLLRRKVAQLDEEKRSRSALAVERDDVTLASRKLQKKVERLQAELNAMRLSTTDLKAQLSHTNELKIRVMEQNRTIEDQTKSLGKLEKNKVKVERRLATAKTELQNEAHRARDELQQAQRLLHSQASAMAELAHREKKLMDFCTVIAQMLGVNMSGSVPSCEVIKRLEVLIHSGYHFPLANQCVVPHHQHHMALTTDAPSCSIITAASPGPEVPVQPPLPTTTTT
;
A
#
# COMPACT_ATOMS: atom_id res chain seq x y z
N MET A 1 88.37 183.40 -39.23
CA MET A 1 88.13 182.59 -38.02
C MET A 1 87.18 181.48 -38.42
N GLU A 2 87.69 180.34 -38.89
CA GLU A 2 86.83 179.28 -39.47
C GLU A 2 87.20 177.86 -38.99
N ASP A 3 88.44 177.61 -38.54
CA ASP A 3 88.93 176.26 -38.19
C ASP A 3 88.21 175.56 -37.03
N SER A 4 87.48 176.30 -36.18
CA SER A 4 86.86 175.75 -34.95
C SER A 4 85.73 174.74 -35.20
N VAL A 5 85.10 174.77 -36.39
CA VAL A 5 83.91 173.94 -36.68
C VAL A 5 84.29 172.51 -37.11
N MET A 6 85.45 172.32 -37.74
CA MET A 6 85.79 171.04 -38.39
C MET A 6 86.04 169.89 -37.41
N GLN A 7 86.60 170.18 -36.23
CA GLN A 7 86.95 169.13 -35.25
C GLN A 7 85.74 168.45 -34.61
N GLN A 8 84.63 169.17 -34.39
CA GLN A 8 83.44 168.61 -33.72
C GLN A 8 82.76 167.53 -34.57
N HIS A 9 82.64 167.74 -35.88
CA HIS A 9 82.02 166.77 -36.79
C HIS A 9 82.81 165.45 -36.87
N LEU A 10 84.15 165.50 -36.85
CA LEU A 10 84.98 164.30 -36.96
C LEU A 10 84.84 163.37 -35.73
N HIS A 11 84.67 163.94 -34.53
CA HIS A 11 84.44 163.17 -33.31
C HIS A 11 83.07 162.46 -33.33
N HIS A 12 82.03 163.18 -33.76
CA HIS A 12 80.65 162.67 -33.80
C HIS A 12 80.48 161.48 -34.77
N TYR A 13 81.22 161.45 -35.88
CA TYR A 13 81.22 160.31 -36.82
C TYR A 13 81.95 159.06 -36.28
N LYS A 14 83.02 159.22 -35.50
CA LYS A 14 83.65 158.08 -34.81
C LYS A 14 82.71 157.47 -33.79
N GLN A 15 82.13 158.29 -32.92
CA GLN A 15 81.23 157.80 -31.86
C GLN A 15 79.98 157.10 -32.44
N ALA A 16 79.44 157.60 -33.55
CA ALA A 16 78.33 156.95 -34.26
C ALA A 16 78.73 155.61 -34.92
N THR A 17 79.95 155.49 -35.45
CA THR A 17 80.42 154.23 -36.06
C THR A 17 80.88 153.19 -35.03
N GLU A 18 81.33 153.62 -33.85
CA GLU A 18 81.56 152.74 -32.71
C GLU A 18 80.23 152.24 -32.11
N SER A 19 79.24 153.13 -31.88
CA SER A 19 77.87 152.74 -31.47
C SER A 19 77.25 151.74 -32.44
N ALA A 20 77.27 152.02 -33.75
CA ALA A 20 76.72 151.11 -34.76
C ALA A 20 77.43 149.74 -34.79
N ARG A 21 78.71 149.67 -34.39
CA ARG A 21 79.49 148.43 -34.34
C ARG A 21 79.22 147.62 -33.06
N GLU A 22 79.02 148.31 -31.93
CA GLU A 22 78.54 147.70 -30.68
C GLU A 22 77.10 147.21 -30.82
N GLU A 23 76.22 147.98 -31.47
CA GLU A 23 74.85 147.60 -31.80
C GLU A 23 74.83 146.39 -32.74
N LEU A 24 75.66 146.37 -33.79
CA LEU A 24 75.81 145.20 -34.67
C LEU A 24 76.30 143.97 -33.89
N ALA A 25 77.30 144.11 -33.02
CA ALA A 25 77.80 143.02 -32.19
C ALA A 25 76.74 142.53 -31.18
N ALA A 26 75.97 143.43 -30.59
CA ALA A 26 74.87 143.10 -29.68
C ALA A 26 73.70 142.44 -30.42
N LEU A 27 73.37 142.88 -31.64
CA LEU A 27 72.40 142.22 -32.53
C LEU A 27 72.89 140.84 -32.96
N GLN A 28 74.17 140.69 -33.27
CA GLN A 28 74.77 139.41 -33.68
C GLN A 28 74.86 138.42 -32.50
N ALA A 29 75.19 138.89 -31.30
CA ALA A 29 75.14 138.10 -30.06
C ALA A 29 73.70 137.73 -29.67
N LYS A 30 72.73 138.65 -29.82
CA LYS A 30 71.29 138.34 -29.66
C LYS A 30 70.83 137.31 -30.69
N TYR A 31 71.21 137.47 -31.96
CA TYR A 31 70.91 136.51 -33.03
C TYR A 31 71.49 135.13 -32.72
N GLN A 32 72.77 135.04 -32.34
CA GLN A 32 73.41 133.79 -31.92
C GLN A 32 72.72 133.18 -30.70
N THR A 33 72.35 133.99 -29.70
CA THR A 33 71.62 133.51 -28.51
C THR A 33 70.22 133.00 -28.85
N ILE A 34 69.50 133.68 -29.75
CA ILE A 34 68.16 133.27 -30.22
C ILE A 34 68.26 132.05 -31.13
N HIS A 35 69.29 131.97 -31.98
CA HIS A 35 69.54 130.83 -32.85
C HIS A 35 69.93 129.58 -32.05
N LEU A 36 70.81 129.70 -31.05
CA LEU A 36 71.11 128.62 -30.10
C LEU A 36 69.86 128.17 -29.35
N LYS A 37 69.01 129.10 -28.89
CA LYS A 37 67.70 128.76 -28.29
C LYS A 37 66.73 128.11 -29.27
N LEU A 38 66.75 128.50 -30.54
CA LEU A 38 65.92 127.88 -31.59
C LEU A 38 66.37 126.44 -31.85
N VAL A 39 67.68 126.20 -31.95
CA VAL A 39 68.27 124.86 -32.14
C VAL A 39 68.10 123.98 -30.90
N ASP A 40 68.20 124.55 -29.70
CA ASP A 40 67.88 123.88 -28.42
C ASP A 40 66.39 123.52 -28.34
N CYS A 41 65.48 124.43 -28.69
CA CYS A 41 64.05 124.14 -28.80
C CYS A 41 63.73 123.11 -29.90
N GLN A 42 64.41 123.14 -31.04
CA GLN A 42 64.25 122.17 -32.13
C GLN A 42 64.74 120.78 -31.71
N SER A 43 65.92 120.67 -31.12
CA SER A 43 66.43 119.37 -30.63
C SER A 43 65.55 118.80 -29.50
N LYS A 44 65.04 119.66 -28.60
CA LYS A 44 64.02 119.26 -27.60
C LYS A 44 62.72 118.81 -28.25
N LEU A 45 62.19 119.56 -29.23
CA LEU A 45 60.99 119.18 -29.97
C LEU A 45 61.17 117.82 -30.66
N SER A 46 62.28 117.61 -31.38
CA SER A 46 62.59 116.32 -32.02
C SER A 46 62.75 115.19 -31.00
N SER A 47 63.34 115.44 -29.82
CA SER A 47 63.43 114.44 -28.75
C SER A 47 62.07 114.08 -28.14
N GLN A 48 61.17 115.06 -28.03
CA GLN A 48 59.79 114.83 -27.61
C GLN A 48 59.00 114.10 -28.70
N GLU A 49 59.22 114.41 -29.97
CA GLU A 49 58.60 113.71 -31.11
C GLU A 49 59.06 112.25 -31.20
N THR A 50 60.36 111.96 -30.97
CA THR A 50 60.83 110.56 -30.87
C THR A 50 60.20 109.85 -29.68
N THR A 51 60.19 110.43 -28.48
CA THR A 51 59.57 109.76 -27.31
C THR A 51 58.05 109.58 -27.47
N LEU A 52 57.34 110.51 -28.13
CA LEU A 52 55.93 110.33 -28.48
C LEU A 52 55.72 109.23 -29.52
N LYS A 53 56.64 109.05 -30.46
CA LYS A 53 56.63 107.91 -31.41
C LYS A 53 56.88 106.60 -30.67
N ASP A 54 57.90 106.54 -29.82
CA ASP A 54 58.24 105.35 -29.03
C ASP A 54 57.09 104.93 -28.09
N LEU A 55 56.41 105.90 -27.47
CA LEU A 55 55.23 105.68 -26.63
C LEU A 55 54.00 105.23 -27.44
N ARG A 56 53.78 105.76 -28.65
CA ARG A 56 52.72 105.27 -29.57
C ARG A 56 53.00 103.83 -29.97
N GLU A 57 54.21 103.53 -30.42
CA GLU A 57 54.61 102.16 -30.76
C GLU A 57 54.53 101.22 -29.55
N ALA A 58 54.84 101.68 -28.34
CA ALA A 58 54.67 100.89 -27.11
C ALA A 58 53.18 100.63 -26.80
N SER A 59 52.32 101.64 -26.97
CA SER A 59 50.86 101.52 -26.91
C SER A 59 50.34 100.49 -27.91
N ASP A 60 50.82 100.55 -29.14
CA ASP A 60 50.29 99.74 -30.23
C ASP A 60 50.83 98.30 -30.16
N ARG A 61 52.08 98.10 -29.72
CA ARG A 61 52.59 96.80 -29.27
C ARG A 61 51.74 96.23 -28.12
N HIS A 62 51.34 97.06 -27.15
CA HIS A 62 50.45 96.62 -26.06
C HIS A 62 49.08 96.17 -26.57
N LYS A 63 48.39 96.97 -27.39
CA LYS A 63 47.10 96.60 -28.02
C LYS A 63 47.22 95.33 -28.85
N GLU A 64 48.34 95.14 -29.56
CA GLU A 64 48.60 93.94 -30.34
C GLU A 64 48.79 92.70 -29.43
N THR A 65 49.49 92.84 -28.30
CA THR A 65 49.58 91.76 -27.30
C THR A 65 48.24 91.48 -26.61
N GLU A 66 47.44 92.50 -26.32
CA GLU A 66 46.10 92.37 -25.73
C GLU A 66 45.13 91.67 -26.70
N ALA A 67 45.15 92.05 -27.98
CA ALA A 67 44.38 91.37 -29.03
C ALA A 67 44.80 89.91 -29.23
N ARG A 68 46.11 89.62 -29.19
CA ARG A 68 46.62 88.23 -29.18
C ARG A 68 46.14 87.45 -27.95
N GLN A 69 46.19 88.05 -26.77
CA GLN A 69 45.72 87.42 -25.53
C GLN A 69 44.21 87.19 -25.54
N ALA A 70 43.40 88.16 -26.00
CA ALA A 70 41.96 88.02 -26.13
C ALA A 70 41.57 86.94 -27.15
N SER A 71 42.27 86.87 -28.28
CA SER A 71 42.11 85.81 -29.29
C SER A 71 42.43 84.43 -28.70
N LEU A 72 43.56 84.30 -27.99
CA LEU A 72 43.95 83.06 -27.31
C LEU A 72 42.93 82.66 -26.22
N ILE A 73 42.44 83.60 -25.41
CA ILE A 73 41.42 83.35 -24.39
C ILE A 73 40.11 82.87 -25.02
N ASN A 74 39.70 83.45 -26.16
CA ASN A 74 38.50 83.02 -26.86
C ASN A 74 38.68 81.62 -27.48
N SER A 75 39.82 81.34 -28.10
CA SER A 75 40.14 80.00 -28.63
C SER A 75 40.21 78.94 -27.52
N LEU A 76 40.77 79.27 -26.34
CA LEU A 76 40.76 78.38 -25.18
C LEU A 76 39.36 78.15 -24.62
N ARG A 77 38.50 79.19 -24.58
CA ARG A 77 37.09 79.05 -24.18
C ARG A 77 36.28 78.20 -25.15
N GLU A 78 36.49 78.38 -26.46
CA GLU A 78 35.87 77.57 -27.51
C GLU A 78 36.32 76.10 -27.41
N HIS A 79 37.62 75.86 -27.21
CA HIS A 79 38.15 74.52 -26.96
C HIS A 79 37.54 73.88 -25.69
N ILE A 80 37.45 74.63 -24.57
CA ILE A 80 36.81 74.14 -23.34
C ILE A 80 35.36 73.76 -23.63
N HIS A 81 34.58 74.65 -24.26
CA HIS A 81 33.18 74.38 -24.58
C HIS A 81 33.00 73.16 -25.49
N ASN A 82 33.87 73.01 -26.50
CA ASN A 82 33.85 71.84 -27.37
C ASN A 82 34.16 70.54 -26.59
N THR A 83 35.14 70.56 -25.68
CA THR A 83 35.40 69.39 -24.81
C THR A 83 34.28 69.12 -23.81
N GLU A 84 33.56 70.13 -23.33
CA GLU A 84 32.36 69.97 -22.49
C GLU A 84 31.20 69.34 -23.29
N GLN A 85 30.98 69.79 -24.53
CA GLN A 85 30.01 69.21 -25.46
C GLN A 85 30.33 67.74 -25.77
N GLU A 86 31.60 67.44 -26.06
CA GLU A 86 32.09 66.06 -26.26
C GLU A 86 31.89 65.21 -25.01
N MET A 87 32.22 65.72 -23.82
CA MET A 87 31.98 65.00 -22.56
C MET A 87 30.49 64.72 -22.30
N MET A 88 29.59 65.67 -22.60
CA MET A 88 28.13 65.45 -22.50
C MET A 88 27.63 64.43 -23.52
N SER A 89 28.16 64.46 -24.75
CA SER A 89 27.87 63.47 -25.80
C SER A 89 28.34 62.07 -25.38
N ILE A 90 29.57 61.94 -24.88
CA ILE A 90 30.12 60.67 -24.36
C ILE A 90 29.31 60.17 -23.16
N ALA A 91 28.94 61.05 -22.21
CA ALA A 91 28.15 60.66 -21.05
C ALA A 91 26.72 60.20 -21.41
N SER A 92 26.04 60.89 -22.32
CA SER A 92 24.71 60.49 -22.79
C SER A 92 24.76 59.19 -23.62
N SER A 93 25.75 59.05 -24.51
CA SER A 93 26.03 57.81 -25.24
C SER A 93 26.28 56.64 -24.28
N LYS A 94 27.13 56.85 -23.26
CA LYS A 94 27.41 55.85 -22.21
C LYS A 94 26.13 55.46 -21.46
N ASN A 95 25.32 56.42 -21.03
CA ASN A 95 24.05 56.12 -20.35
C ASN A 95 23.11 55.27 -21.23
N ILE A 96 23.07 55.52 -22.54
CA ILE A 96 22.30 54.71 -23.50
C ILE A 96 22.89 53.29 -23.63
N THR A 97 24.21 53.14 -23.70
CA THR A 97 24.84 51.81 -23.73
C THR A 97 24.67 51.04 -22.43
N ASP A 98 24.76 51.70 -21.27
CA ASP A 98 24.60 51.09 -19.95
C ASP A 98 23.14 50.62 -19.76
N MET A 99 22.15 51.43 -20.17
CA MET A 99 20.73 51.01 -20.17
C MET A 99 20.48 49.83 -21.13
N LYS A 100 21.08 49.84 -22.33
CA LYS A 100 20.96 48.71 -23.27
C LYS A 100 21.63 47.46 -22.75
N LEU A 101 22.78 47.59 -22.07
CA LEU A 101 23.48 46.48 -21.42
C LEU A 101 22.62 45.87 -20.31
N LEU A 102 22.03 46.70 -19.43
CA LEU A 102 21.11 46.26 -18.37
C LEU A 102 19.88 45.52 -18.92
N ALA A 103 19.30 46.00 -20.03
CA ALA A 103 18.20 45.32 -20.70
C ALA A 103 18.62 43.94 -21.24
N LEU A 104 19.78 43.87 -21.91
CA LEU A 104 20.31 42.62 -22.47
C LEU A 104 20.79 41.62 -21.40
N THR A 105 21.33 42.08 -20.26
CA THR A 105 21.68 41.18 -19.15
C THR A 105 20.43 40.58 -18.53
N LYS A 106 19.37 41.38 -18.33
CA LYS A 106 18.09 40.87 -17.84
C LYS A 106 17.46 39.88 -18.82
N GLU A 107 17.40 40.19 -20.11
CA GLU A 107 16.85 39.26 -21.11
C GLU A 107 17.63 37.93 -21.14
N ASN A 108 18.95 37.98 -20.95
CA ASN A 108 19.83 36.81 -20.84
C ASN A 108 19.58 36.00 -19.55
N GLU A 109 19.24 36.65 -18.44
CA GLU A 109 18.77 36.01 -17.20
C GLU A 109 17.39 35.34 -17.40
N ASP A 110 16.41 36.08 -17.91
CA ASP A 110 15.08 35.57 -18.26
C ASP A 110 15.15 34.36 -19.23
N LEU A 111 16.15 34.34 -20.13
CA LEU A 111 16.40 33.22 -21.05
C LEU A 111 17.06 32.01 -20.35
N LYS A 112 17.98 32.23 -19.39
CA LYS A 112 18.58 31.14 -18.59
C LYS A 112 17.55 30.46 -17.71
N GLU A 113 16.66 31.21 -17.06
CA GLU A 113 15.57 30.64 -16.25
C GLU A 113 14.64 29.77 -17.09
N ARG A 114 14.22 30.26 -18.27
CA ARG A 114 13.42 29.48 -19.23
C ARG A 114 14.16 28.22 -19.71
N ALA A 115 15.47 28.30 -19.97
CA ALA A 115 16.26 27.13 -20.37
C ALA A 115 16.32 26.07 -19.26
N LEU A 116 16.55 26.48 -18.00
CA LEU A 116 16.54 25.59 -16.84
C LEU A 116 15.16 24.96 -16.61
N GLN A 117 14.08 25.73 -16.75
CA GLN A 117 12.70 25.23 -16.63
C GLN A 117 12.39 24.17 -17.69
N MET A 118 12.78 24.39 -18.94
CA MET A 118 12.64 23.41 -20.02
C MET A 118 13.50 22.16 -19.79
N GLU A 119 14.70 22.31 -19.21
CA GLU A 119 15.55 21.18 -18.84
C GLU A 119 14.94 20.32 -17.72
N ILE A 120 14.30 20.96 -16.72
CA ILE A 120 13.56 20.27 -15.65
C ILE A 120 12.37 19.50 -16.22
N GLN A 121 11.53 20.14 -17.03
CA GLN A 121 10.37 19.49 -17.67
C GLN A 121 10.80 18.33 -18.57
N SER A 122 11.88 18.48 -19.34
CA SER A 122 12.46 17.41 -20.16
C SER A 122 12.90 16.20 -19.31
N LYS A 123 13.57 16.45 -18.16
CA LYS A 123 13.93 15.42 -17.18
C LYS A 123 12.72 14.77 -16.52
N GLU A 124 11.59 15.46 -16.41
CA GLU A 124 10.33 14.91 -15.86
C GLU A 124 9.62 14.02 -16.88
N TYR A 125 9.38 14.48 -18.10
CA TYR A 125 8.84 13.64 -19.18
C TYR A 125 9.71 12.40 -19.43
N LEU A 126 11.04 12.51 -19.33
CA LEU A 126 11.94 11.37 -19.45
C LEU A 126 11.78 10.36 -18.29
N LYS A 127 11.49 10.80 -17.06
CA LYS A 127 11.17 9.89 -15.94
C LYS A 127 9.84 9.19 -16.18
N GLU A 128 8.81 9.90 -16.61
CA GLU A 128 7.48 9.35 -16.88
C GLU A 128 7.50 8.34 -18.04
N TRP A 129 8.23 8.64 -19.12
CA TRP A 129 8.44 7.73 -20.23
C TRP A 129 9.20 6.47 -19.81
N ASN A 130 10.27 6.59 -19.02
CA ASN A 130 10.98 5.42 -18.51
C ASN A 130 10.11 4.59 -17.55
N LYS A 131 9.29 5.22 -16.70
CA LYS A 131 8.35 4.54 -15.81
C LYS A 131 7.30 3.76 -16.60
N THR A 132 6.60 4.41 -17.53
CA THR A 132 5.56 3.77 -18.35
C THR A 132 6.13 2.66 -19.23
N LYS A 133 7.34 2.84 -19.79
CA LYS A 133 8.08 1.78 -20.49
C LYS A 133 8.43 0.60 -19.57
N GLN A 134 8.84 0.84 -18.33
CA GLN A 134 9.09 -0.22 -17.36
C GLN A 134 7.80 -0.97 -16.98
N GLU A 135 6.70 -0.25 -16.76
CA GLU A 135 5.38 -0.84 -16.47
C GLU A 135 4.87 -1.70 -17.63
N ALA A 136 5.10 -1.27 -18.88
CA ALA A 136 4.82 -2.08 -20.07
C ALA A 136 5.68 -3.34 -20.15
N ASN A 137 7.00 -3.23 -19.92
CA ASN A 137 7.91 -4.39 -19.86
C ASN A 137 7.54 -5.37 -18.73
N ASP A 138 7.09 -4.85 -17.58
CA ASP A 138 6.62 -5.65 -16.44
C ASP A 138 5.26 -6.31 -16.71
N LEU A 139 4.43 -5.76 -17.59
CA LEU A 139 3.19 -6.38 -18.04
C LEU A 139 3.45 -7.45 -19.11
N GLN A 140 4.34 -7.18 -20.07
CA GLN A 140 4.79 -8.14 -21.06
C GLN A 140 5.39 -9.39 -20.40
N ARG A 141 6.32 -9.23 -19.45
CA ARG A 141 6.91 -10.35 -18.73
C ARG A 141 5.88 -11.18 -17.95
N LYS A 142 4.82 -10.57 -17.39
CA LYS A 142 3.71 -11.30 -16.73
C LYS A 142 2.87 -12.11 -17.73
N TYR A 143 2.67 -11.58 -18.93
CA TYR A 143 1.95 -12.24 -20.02
C TYR A 143 2.76 -13.43 -20.60
N GLU A 144 4.07 -13.25 -20.80
CA GLU A 144 5.01 -14.31 -21.18
C GLU A 144 5.09 -15.42 -20.10
N ASP A 145 5.14 -15.05 -18.81
CA ASP A 145 5.05 -15.98 -17.68
C ASP A 145 3.74 -16.77 -17.69
N PHE A 146 2.61 -16.10 -17.94
CA PHE A 146 1.29 -16.72 -17.99
C PHE A 146 1.18 -17.72 -19.15
N LEU A 147 1.59 -17.31 -20.36
CA LEU A 147 1.65 -18.17 -21.54
C LEU A 147 2.55 -19.38 -21.29
N SER A 148 3.77 -19.18 -20.78
CA SER A 148 4.73 -20.26 -20.52
C SER A 148 4.19 -21.26 -19.50
N ARG A 149 3.50 -20.78 -18.45
CA ARG A 149 2.82 -21.64 -17.47
C ARG A 149 1.68 -22.44 -18.13
N LEU A 150 0.84 -21.81 -18.94
CA LEU A 150 -0.29 -22.47 -19.58
C LEU A 150 0.18 -23.49 -20.64
N ALA A 151 1.18 -23.14 -21.44
CA ALA A 151 1.87 -24.02 -22.38
C ALA A 151 2.46 -25.26 -21.68
N SER A 152 3.18 -25.08 -20.56
CA SER A 152 3.73 -26.19 -19.79
C SER A 152 2.66 -27.09 -19.14
N LYS A 153 1.44 -26.59 -18.92
CA LYS A 153 0.29 -27.39 -18.46
C LYS A 153 -0.39 -28.17 -19.58
N LEU A 154 -0.37 -27.62 -20.80
CA LEU A 154 -0.84 -28.30 -22.02
C LEU A 154 0.24 -29.23 -22.63
N SER A 155 1.49 -29.18 -22.13
CA SER A 155 2.67 -29.87 -22.69
C SER A 155 2.99 -29.47 -24.13
N VAL A 156 2.79 -28.19 -24.46
CA VAL A 156 2.99 -27.60 -25.78
C VAL A 156 4.20 -26.68 -25.77
N ASP A 157 5.07 -26.79 -26.78
CA ASP A 157 6.11 -25.78 -27.03
C ASP A 157 5.52 -24.64 -27.89
N LEU A 158 5.87 -23.41 -27.54
CA LEU A 158 5.46 -22.18 -28.23
C LEU A 158 6.64 -21.42 -28.84
N ALA A 159 7.86 -21.98 -28.79
CA ALA A 159 9.04 -21.40 -29.40
C ALA A 159 8.84 -21.19 -30.92
N GLY A 160 9.02 -19.95 -31.38
CA GLY A 160 8.85 -19.59 -32.79
C GLY A 160 7.40 -19.46 -33.28
N ASN A 161 6.41 -19.43 -32.38
CA ASN A 161 5.02 -19.21 -32.74
C ASN A 161 4.68 -17.70 -32.70
N ASP A 162 4.27 -17.11 -33.83
CA ASP A 162 3.89 -15.70 -33.94
C ASP A 162 2.65 -15.33 -33.10
N LYS A 163 1.82 -16.32 -32.76
CA LYS A 163 0.56 -16.16 -32.02
C LYS A 163 0.38 -17.24 -30.93
N PRO A 164 1.18 -17.17 -29.85
CA PRO A 164 1.16 -18.19 -28.80
C PRO A 164 -0.19 -18.30 -28.10
N MET A 165 -0.91 -17.19 -27.89
CA MET A 165 -2.20 -17.19 -27.18
C MET A 165 -3.33 -17.83 -28.01
N GLU A 166 -3.45 -17.51 -29.31
CA GLU A 166 -4.48 -18.13 -30.18
C GLU A 166 -4.27 -19.65 -30.25
N THR A 167 -3.01 -20.09 -30.41
CA THR A 167 -2.63 -21.51 -30.42
C THR A 167 -3.04 -22.22 -29.11
N VAL A 168 -2.74 -21.60 -27.97
CA VAL A 168 -3.12 -22.11 -26.64
C VAL A 168 -4.64 -22.19 -26.45
N VAL A 169 -5.40 -21.19 -26.93
CA VAL A 169 -6.87 -21.20 -26.84
C VAL A 169 -7.45 -22.36 -27.65
N SER A 170 -7.04 -22.55 -28.90
CA SER A 170 -7.54 -23.68 -29.72
C SER A 170 -7.17 -25.05 -29.13
N LEU A 171 -6.01 -25.17 -28.47
CA LEU A 171 -5.65 -26.39 -27.71
C LEU A 171 -6.55 -26.62 -26.49
N VAL A 172 -6.92 -25.57 -25.75
CA VAL A 172 -7.88 -25.67 -24.62
C VAL A 172 -9.28 -26.05 -25.13
N GLU A 173 -9.70 -25.53 -26.28
CA GLU A 173 -10.96 -25.90 -26.94
C GLU A 173 -10.97 -27.38 -27.35
N LEU A 174 -9.91 -27.87 -27.99
CA LEU A 174 -9.75 -29.29 -28.33
C LEU A 174 -9.77 -30.19 -27.07
N CYS A 175 -9.09 -29.80 -26.00
CA CYS A 175 -9.16 -30.52 -24.71
C CYS A 175 -10.58 -30.53 -24.11
N CYS A 176 -11.37 -29.47 -24.30
CA CYS A 176 -12.77 -29.43 -23.87
C CYS A 176 -13.66 -30.36 -24.72
N MET A 177 -13.48 -30.36 -26.03
CA MET A 177 -14.21 -31.26 -26.93
C MET A 177 -13.92 -32.73 -26.63
N GLU A 178 -12.64 -33.10 -26.40
CA GLU A 178 -12.25 -34.45 -26.06
C GLU A 178 -12.76 -34.88 -24.67
N ARG A 179 -12.72 -33.99 -23.67
CA ARG A 179 -13.36 -34.21 -22.36
C ARG A 179 -14.85 -34.54 -22.51
N ASP A 180 -15.58 -33.79 -23.32
CA ASP A 180 -17.02 -33.97 -23.46
C ASP A 180 -17.37 -35.22 -24.30
N ARG A 181 -16.53 -35.58 -25.27
CA ARG A 181 -16.57 -36.88 -25.97
C ARG A 181 -16.36 -38.04 -25.00
N GLN A 182 -15.32 -37.98 -24.16
CA GLN A 182 -15.04 -38.99 -23.13
C GLN A 182 -16.18 -39.10 -22.11
N LYS A 183 -16.72 -37.98 -21.63
CA LYS A 183 -17.88 -37.95 -20.73
C LYS A 183 -19.10 -38.65 -21.34
N THR A 184 -19.38 -38.40 -22.62
CA THR A 184 -20.47 -39.06 -23.36
C THR A 184 -20.23 -40.56 -23.48
N GLN A 185 -18.99 -40.98 -23.75
CA GLN A 185 -18.59 -42.39 -23.80
C GLN A 185 -18.72 -43.09 -22.43
N ILE A 186 -18.43 -42.39 -21.33
CA ILE A 186 -18.63 -42.91 -19.95
C ILE A 186 -20.12 -43.13 -19.67
N CYS A 187 -21.00 -42.17 -19.99
CA CYS A 187 -22.45 -42.33 -19.80
C CYS A 187 -22.98 -43.57 -20.53
N ALA A 188 -22.60 -43.77 -21.79
CA ALA A 188 -23.03 -44.93 -22.58
C ALA A 188 -22.51 -46.27 -22.00
N LEU A 189 -21.29 -46.30 -21.47
CA LEU A 189 -20.75 -47.48 -20.78
C LEU A 189 -21.47 -47.75 -19.43
N GLU A 190 -21.81 -46.70 -18.68
CA GLU A 190 -22.62 -46.85 -17.46
C GLU A 190 -24.03 -47.38 -17.76
N GLU A 191 -24.68 -46.90 -18.83
CA GLU A 191 -26.00 -47.37 -19.25
C GLU A 191 -25.97 -48.84 -19.68
N SER A 192 -24.93 -49.25 -20.41
CA SER A 192 -24.66 -50.65 -20.78
C SER A 192 -24.39 -51.54 -19.56
N ALA A 193 -23.63 -51.04 -18.57
CA ALA A 193 -23.40 -51.76 -17.31
C ALA A 193 -24.70 -51.91 -16.48
N LYS A 194 -25.55 -50.88 -16.47
CA LYS A 194 -26.86 -50.90 -15.79
C LYS A 194 -27.83 -51.88 -16.45
N SER A 195 -27.89 -51.94 -17.78
CA SER A 195 -28.73 -52.92 -18.49
C SER A 195 -28.25 -54.35 -18.29
N HIS A 196 -26.93 -54.59 -18.36
CA HIS A 196 -26.36 -55.92 -18.10
C HIS A 196 -26.57 -56.40 -16.65
N ASP A 197 -26.54 -55.53 -15.64
CA ASP A 197 -26.91 -55.93 -14.26
C ASP A 197 -28.40 -56.30 -14.15
N VAL A 198 -29.30 -55.59 -14.83
CA VAL A 198 -30.74 -55.95 -14.89
C VAL A 198 -30.95 -57.29 -15.59
N GLU A 199 -30.30 -57.54 -16.73
CA GLU A 199 -30.33 -58.82 -17.43
C GLU A 199 -29.75 -59.95 -16.56
N SER A 200 -28.60 -59.70 -15.91
CA SER A 200 -27.94 -60.66 -15.01
C SER A 200 -28.81 -60.98 -13.78
N LYS A 201 -29.57 -60.00 -13.26
CA LYS A 201 -30.61 -60.22 -12.22
C LYS A 201 -31.75 -61.09 -12.74
N ALA A 202 -32.27 -60.82 -13.93
CA ALA A 202 -33.34 -61.63 -14.55
C ALA A 202 -32.89 -63.07 -14.88
N SER A 203 -31.63 -63.24 -15.28
CA SER A 203 -31.00 -64.56 -15.49
C SER A 203 -30.85 -65.33 -14.18
N ARG A 204 -30.30 -64.72 -13.12
CA ARG A 204 -30.24 -65.34 -11.77
C ARG A 204 -31.61 -65.73 -11.23
N GLU A 205 -32.61 -64.89 -11.46
CA GLU A 205 -34.01 -65.15 -11.12
C GLU A 205 -34.56 -66.37 -11.87
N THR A 206 -34.34 -66.44 -13.19
CA THR A 206 -34.77 -67.57 -14.03
C THR A 206 -34.11 -68.88 -13.62
N ILE A 207 -32.79 -68.85 -13.36
CA ILE A 207 -32.04 -70.01 -12.85
C ILE A 207 -32.63 -70.49 -11.50
N ARG A 208 -32.98 -69.58 -10.58
CA ARG A 208 -33.56 -69.98 -9.28
C ARG A 208 -34.92 -70.67 -9.44
N ARG A 209 -35.76 -70.25 -10.39
CA ARG A 209 -37.02 -70.93 -10.69
C ARG A 209 -36.78 -72.32 -11.24
N LEU A 210 -35.92 -72.46 -12.25
CA LEU A 210 -35.55 -73.75 -12.83
C LEU A 210 -34.97 -74.73 -11.78
N VAL A 211 -34.18 -74.23 -10.82
CA VAL A 211 -33.70 -75.04 -9.69
C VAL A 211 -34.87 -75.48 -8.80
N ALA A 212 -35.82 -74.59 -8.48
CA ALA A 212 -37.00 -74.94 -7.68
C ALA A 212 -37.94 -75.95 -8.41
N ASP A 213 -38.07 -75.83 -9.73
CA ASP A 213 -38.85 -76.75 -10.57
C ASP A 213 -38.18 -78.14 -10.62
N VAL A 214 -36.84 -78.20 -10.76
CA VAL A 214 -36.06 -79.45 -10.68
C VAL A 214 -36.13 -80.07 -9.29
N ASP A 215 -36.00 -79.27 -8.24
CA ASP A 215 -36.19 -79.69 -6.84
C ASP A 215 -37.59 -80.26 -6.58
N HIS A 216 -38.62 -79.76 -7.27
CA HIS A 216 -39.98 -80.25 -7.17
C HIS A 216 -40.14 -81.58 -7.92
N GLU A 217 -39.75 -81.66 -9.19
CA GLU A 217 -39.86 -82.90 -9.98
C GLU A 217 -38.95 -84.01 -9.42
N GLN A 218 -37.81 -83.68 -8.81
CA GLN A 218 -36.97 -84.66 -8.09
C GLN A 218 -37.71 -85.25 -6.87
N LYS A 219 -38.45 -84.43 -6.10
CA LYS A 219 -39.28 -84.92 -4.98
C LYS A 219 -40.44 -85.77 -5.48
N VAL A 220 -41.13 -85.34 -6.53
CA VAL A 220 -42.23 -86.09 -7.14
C VAL A 220 -41.72 -87.42 -7.74
N SER A 221 -40.57 -87.42 -8.41
CA SER A 221 -39.91 -88.62 -8.92
C SER A 221 -39.49 -89.58 -7.80
N ALA A 222 -38.96 -89.08 -6.69
CA ALA A 222 -38.64 -89.89 -5.52
C ALA A 222 -39.90 -90.53 -4.88
N ILE A 223 -41.02 -89.79 -4.81
CA ILE A 223 -42.31 -90.33 -4.36
C ILE A 223 -42.77 -91.45 -5.29
N ARG A 224 -42.87 -91.20 -6.61
CA ARG A 224 -43.23 -92.22 -7.62
C ARG A 224 -42.34 -93.46 -7.55
N ALA A 225 -41.03 -93.30 -7.31
CA ALA A 225 -40.10 -94.40 -7.15
C ALA A 225 -40.35 -95.21 -5.86
N SER A 226 -40.75 -94.55 -4.76
CA SER A 226 -41.13 -95.24 -3.52
C SER A 226 -42.46 -96.00 -3.65
N GLU A 227 -43.45 -95.43 -4.32
CA GLU A 227 -44.74 -96.08 -4.64
C GLU A 227 -44.51 -97.32 -5.52
N LEU A 228 -43.71 -97.19 -6.58
CA LEU A 228 -43.34 -98.28 -7.48
C LEU A 228 -42.60 -99.41 -6.74
N ASN A 229 -41.78 -99.08 -5.74
CA ASN A 229 -41.12 -100.08 -4.90
C ASN A 229 -42.10 -100.77 -3.92
N SER A 230 -43.11 -100.07 -3.37
CA SER A 230 -44.19 -100.71 -2.60
C SER A 230 -44.95 -101.72 -3.46
N ILE A 231 -45.37 -101.30 -4.65
CA ILE A 231 -46.11 -102.15 -5.60
C ILE A 231 -45.28 -103.39 -6.00
N ARG A 232 -43.94 -103.26 -6.13
CA ARG A 232 -43.05 -104.41 -6.33
C ARG A 232 -43.03 -105.36 -5.12
N GLN A 233 -42.90 -104.86 -3.91
CA GLN A 233 -42.92 -105.69 -2.69
C GLN A 233 -44.27 -106.40 -2.50
N GLU A 234 -45.38 -105.72 -2.81
CA GLU A 234 -46.72 -106.30 -2.83
C GLU A 234 -46.84 -107.41 -3.88
N LEU A 235 -46.34 -107.18 -5.10
CA LEU A 235 -46.29 -108.18 -6.17
C LEU A 235 -45.46 -109.41 -5.77
N ASP A 236 -44.27 -109.23 -5.18
CA ASP A 236 -43.42 -110.33 -4.71
C ASP A 236 -44.12 -111.13 -3.59
N CYS A 237 -44.80 -110.45 -2.67
CA CYS A 237 -45.64 -111.08 -1.64
C CYS A 237 -46.83 -111.87 -2.23
N ILE A 238 -47.44 -111.39 -3.31
CA ILE A 238 -48.50 -112.11 -4.04
C ILE A 238 -47.93 -113.32 -4.78
N LEU A 239 -46.74 -113.19 -5.39
CA LEU A 239 -46.05 -114.30 -6.06
C LEU A 239 -45.64 -115.41 -5.09
N LEU A 240 -45.13 -115.07 -3.90
CA LEU A 240 -44.83 -116.05 -2.85
C LEU A 240 -46.10 -116.78 -2.36
N LYS A 241 -47.21 -116.05 -2.15
CA LYS A 241 -48.51 -116.66 -1.81
C LYS A 241 -49.01 -117.61 -2.92
N LYS A 242 -48.87 -117.20 -4.19
CA LYS A 242 -49.20 -118.03 -5.35
C LYS A 242 -48.36 -119.31 -5.41
N GLN A 243 -47.05 -119.22 -5.16
CA GLN A 243 -46.15 -120.38 -5.10
C GLN A 243 -46.53 -121.34 -3.97
N GLY A 244 -46.87 -120.83 -2.78
CA GLY A 244 -47.38 -121.64 -1.67
C GLY A 244 -48.65 -122.40 -2.05
N LEU A 245 -49.65 -121.69 -2.59
CA LEU A 245 -50.90 -122.30 -3.06
C LEU A 245 -50.69 -123.33 -4.19
N GLU A 246 -49.69 -123.14 -5.06
CA GLU A 246 -49.31 -124.14 -6.06
C GLU A 246 -48.68 -125.40 -5.45
N VAL A 247 -47.90 -125.27 -4.38
CA VAL A 247 -47.35 -126.42 -3.63
C VAL A 247 -48.46 -127.15 -2.87
N ASP A 248 -49.36 -126.42 -2.22
CA ASP A 248 -50.53 -127.01 -1.56
C ASP A 248 -51.43 -127.75 -2.56
N ASN A 249 -51.69 -127.15 -3.74
CA ASN A 249 -52.48 -127.79 -4.78
C ASN A 249 -51.80 -129.06 -5.33
N LYS A 250 -50.46 -129.08 -5.45
CA LYS A 250 -49.70 -130.29 -5.78
C LYS A 250 -49.83 -131.36 -4.68
N SER A 251 -49.67 -130.99 -3.40
CA SER A 251 -49.85 -131.92 -2.26
C SER A 251 -51.26 -132.50 -2.21
N LEU A 252 -52.30 -131.70 -2.44
CA LEU A 252 -53.69 -132.15 -2.48
C LEU A 252 -53.94 -133.11 -3.65
N ARG A 253 -53.34 -132.88 -4.83
CA ARG A 253 -53.40 -133.83 -5.96
C ARG A 253 -52.68 -135.15 -5.64
N SER A 254 -51.51 -135.11 -5.01
CA SER A 254 -50.80 -136.33 -4.59
C SER A 254 -51.63 -137.14 -3.59
N LYS A 255 -52.20 -136.49 -2.57
CA LYS A 255 -53.10 -137.14 -1.59
C LYS A 255 -54.37 -137.70 -2.22
N LEU A 256 -54.92 -137.01 -3.23
CA LEU A 256 -56.05 -137.54 -4.00
C LEU A 256 -55.64 -138.80 -4.77
N GLN A 257 -54.50 -138.78 -5.47
CA GLN A 257 -53.97 -139.92 -6.21
C GLN A 257 -53.61 -141.11 -5.29
N GLU A 258 -53.06 -140.84 -4.10
CA GLU A 258 -52.83 -141.85 -3.05
C GLU A 258 -54.16 -142.47 -2.58
N SER A 259 -55.19 -141.66 -2.39
CA SER A 259 -56.55 -142.12 -2.03
C SER A 259 -57.22 -142.91 -3.16
N GLU A 260 -57.05 -142.51 -4.42
CA GLU A 260 -57.53 -143.24 -5.59
C GLU A 260 -56.83 -144.59 -5.74
N LEU A 261 -55.51 -144.65 -5.54
CA LEU A 261 -54.74 -145.90 -5.53
C LEU A 261 -55.16 -146.80 -4.35
N ALA A 262 -55.40 -146.24 -3.16
CA ALA A 262 -55.93 -146.98 -2.01
C ALA A 262 -57.35 -147.53 -2.26
N LEU A 263 -58.22 -146.77 -2.95
CA LEU A 263 -59.55 -147.22 -3.36
C LEU A 263 -59.51 -148.31 -4.44
N VAL A 264 -58.52 -148.28 -5.34
CA VAL A 264 -58.28 -149.37 -6.29
C VAL A 264 -57.75 -150.61 -5.58
N ALA A 265 -56.76 -150.46 -4.68
CA ALA A 265 -56.24 -151.55 -3.86
C ALA A 265 -57.34 -152.21 -3.02
N ALA A 266 -58.20 -151.43 -2.34
CA ALA A 266 -59.33 -151.94 -1.58
C ALA A 266 -60.36 -152.68 -2.46
N ARG A 267 -60.58 -152.24 -3.72
CA ARG A 267 -61.41 -152.99 -4.69
C ARG A 267 -60.76 -154.30 -5.12
N ASP A 268 -59.45 -154.32 -5.34
CA ASP A 268 -58.70 -155.52 -5.69
C ASP A 268 -58.50 -156.49 -4.51
N GLU A 269 -58.56 -155.99 -3.26
CA GLU A 269 -58.69 -156.81 -2.04
C GLU A 269 -60.11 -157.35 -1.85
N CYS A 270 -61.16 -156.61 -2.22
CA CYS A 270 -62.54 -157.12 -2.21
C CYS A 270 -62.78 -158.22 -3.26
N ARG A 271 -62.18 -158.12 -4.46
CA ARG A 271 -62.31 -159.12 -5.54
C ARG A 271 -62.05 -160.59 -5.14
N PRO A 272 -61.00 -160.96 -4.38
CA PRO A 272 -60.84 -162.31 -3.89
C PRO A 272 -61.87 -162.68 -2.81
N TYR A 273 -62.43 -161.74 -2.05
CA TYR A 273 -63.57 -162.03 -1.17
C TYR A 273 -64.87 -162.25 -1.97
N GLU A 274 -65.14 -161.48 -3.03
CA GLU A 274 -66.26 -161.73 -3.96
C GLU A 274 -66.15 -163.13 -4.60
N LYS A 275 -64.98 -163.44 -5.18
CA LYS A 275 -64.70 -164.77 -5.75
C LYS A 275 -64.79 -165.88 -4.70
N ARG A 276 -64.34 -165.63 -3.47
CA ARG A 276 -64.42 -166.60 -2.36
C ARG A 276 -65.84 -166.72 -1.81
N SER A 277 -66.70 -165.71 -1.94
CA SER A 277 -68.14 -165.83 -1.67
C SER A 277 -68.80 -166.74 -2.71
N GLN A 278 -68.56 -166.49 -4.00
CA GLN A 278 -69.08 -167.33 -5.09
C GLN A 278 -68.57 -168.77 -5.00
N ASP A 279 -67.29 -168.98 -4.66
CA ASP A 279 -66.73 -170.31 -4.44
C ASP A 279 -67.17 -170.92 -3.10
N LEU A 280 -67.53 -170.15 -2.08
CA LEU A 280 -68.17 -170.65 -0.85
C LEU A 280 -69.62 -171.07 -1.09
N GLU A 281 -70.39 -170.36 -1.91
CA GLU A 281 -71.72 -170.77 -2.35
C GLU A 281 -71.65 -172.09 -3.13
N GLN A 282 -70.71 -172.21 -4.07
CA GLN A 282 -70.47 -173.46 -4.80
C GLN A 282 -69.91 -174.57 -3.89
N ARG A 283 -69.07 -174.26 -2.91
CA ARG A 283 -68.57 -175.24 -1.92
C ARG A 283 -69.62 -175.65 -0.90
N LEU A 284 -70.60 -174.80 -0.55
CA LEU A 284 -71.73 -175.19 0.28
C LEU A 284 -72.56 -176.25 -0.46
N LEU A 285 -72.84 -176.01 -1.75
CA LEU A 285 -73.53 -176.97 -2.61
C LEU A 285 -72.73 -178.28 -2.82
N ARG A 286 -71.39 -178.20 -2.97
CA ARG A 286 -70.52 -179.40 -3.05
C ARG A 286 -70.43 -180.15 -1.72
N SER A 287 -70.21 -179.45 -0.61
CA SER A 287 -70.04 -180.04 0.73
C SER A 287 -71.32 -180.66 1.30
N GLN A 288 -72.50 -180.19 0.92
CA GLN A 288 -73.75 -180.92 1.21
C GLN A 288 -73.75 -182.32 0.57
N ASN A 289 -73.19 -182.47 -0.63
CA ASN A 289 -73.07 -183.75 -1.33
C ASN A 289 -71.86 -184.57 -0.83
N GLU A 290 -70.73 -183.92 -0.51
CA GLU A 290 -69.49 -184.59 -0.08
C GLU A 290 -69.49 -185.01 1.40
N ALA A 291 -70.16 -184.28 2.30
CA ALA A 291 -70.33 -184.69 3.70
C ALA A 291 -71.11 -186.01 3.82
N GLN A 292 -72.03 -186.26 2.89
CA GLN A 292 -72.80 -187.50 2.78
C GLN A 292 -71.94 -188.69 2.26
N ALA A 293 -70.75 -188.44 1.71
CA ALA A 293 -69.84 -189.45 1.16
C ALA A 293 -68.55 -189.64 1.98
N LEU A 294 -68.02 -188.59 2.61
CA LEU A 294 -66.75 -188.65 3.35
C LEU A 294 -66.88 -189.26 4.76
N HIS A 295 -68.10 -189.34 5.31
CA HIS A 295 -68.37 -190.16 6.49
C HIS A 295 -67.91 -191.62 6.26
N SER A 296 -68.07 -192.12 5.04
CA SER A 296 -67.68 -193.47 4.58
C SER A 296 -66.18 -193.64 4.28
N ARG A 297 -65.34 -192.62 4.50
CA ARG A 297 -63.89 -192.65 4.16
C ARG A 297 -62.95 -192.30 5.32
N MET A 298 -63.46 -191.72 6.41
CA MET A 298 -62.63 -191.35 7.56
C MET A 298 -62.10 -192.56 8.37
N GLU A 299 -62.66 -193.75 8.14
CA GLU A 299 -62.31 -194.98 8.87
C GLU A 299 -61.03 -195.68 8.35
N SER A 300 -60.59 -195.42 7.11
CA SER A 300 -59.53 -196.21 6.45
C SER A 300 -58.14 -195.54 6.36
N PHE A 301 -58.04 -194.21 6.49
CA PHE A 301 -56.74 -193.51 6.36
C PHE A 301 -55.89 -193.54 7.64
N LEU A 302 -56.47 -193.92 8.78
CA LEU A 302 -55.83 -193.92 10.11
C LEU A 302 -54.78 -195.03 10.33
N LYS A 303 -54.20 -195.60 9.26
CA LYS A 303 -53.40 -196.85 9.34
C LYS A 303 -52.00 -196.84 8.71
N GLU A 304 -51.66 -195.88 7.86
CA GLU A 304 -50.35 -195.84 7.17
C GLU A 304 -49.59 -194.52 7.37
N VAL A 305 -49.71 -193.91 8.56
CA VAL A 305 -48.78 -192.90 9.06
C VAL A 305 -47.49 -193.60 9.57
N GLN A 306 -46.88 -194.43 8.72
CA GLN A 306 -45.78 -195.32 9.12
C GLN A 306 -44.52 -195.15 8.25
N VAL A 307 -43.57 -194.37 8.79
CA VAL A 307 -42.12 -194.34 8.47
C VAL A 307 -41.68 -193.50 7.25
N MET A 308 -40.39 -193.08 7.25
CA MET A 308 -39.65 -192.18 6.33
C MET A 308 -39.93 -190.67 6.56
N LEU A 309 -39.21 -189.92 7.42
CA LEU A 309 -37.78 -189.46 7.41
C LEU A 309 -37.48 -188.38 6.32
N GLY A 310 -36.69 -187.31 6.55
CA GLY A 310 -36.10 -186.72 7.78
C GLY A 310 -34.76 -185.95 7.56
N ASN A 311 -34.61 -184.73 8.14
CA ASN A 311 -33.36 -183.97 8.50
C ASN A 311 -32.35 -183.55 7.37
N GLU A 312 -31.43 -182.55 7.45
CA GLU A 312 -31.13 -181.40 8.36
C GLU A 312 -30.20 -180.31 7.68
N PRO A 313 -29.83 -179.16 8.31
CA PRO A 313 -28.95 -178.07 7.80
C PRO A 313 -27.42 -178.29 8.07
N ALA A 314 -26.43 -177.36 8.09
CA ALA A 314 -26.32 -175.88 8.19
C ALA A 314 -24.93 -175.36 7.64
N ILE A 315 -24.68 -174.14 7.09
CA ILE A 315 -24.61 -172.72 7.58
C ILE A 315 -23.16 -172.13 7.78
N SER A 316 -22.90 -171.01 7.08
CA SER A 316 -21.99 -169.83 7.32
C SER A 316 -20.44 -169.81 7.32
N LEU A 317 -19.95 -168.64 6.86
CA LEU A 317 -18.65 -167.92 6.94
C LEU A 317 -18.39 -167.32 8.38
N PRO A 318 -17.42 -166.40 8.72
CA PRO A 318 -16.28 -165.77 7.97
C PRO A 318 -14.93 -165.49 8.74
N LYS A 319 -13.90 -165.08 7.97
CA LYS A 319 -12.87 -164.01 8.20
C LYS A 319 -11.84 -163.93 9.37
N GLU A 320 -10.61 -163.55 8.94
CA GLU A 320 -9.61 -162.60 9.51
C GLU A 320 -8.38 -163.08 10.34
N GLU A 321 -7.26 -162.36 10.11
CA GLU A 321 -5.92 -162.37 10.76
C GLU A 321 -5.00 -163.62 10.71
N HIS A 322 -3.71 -163.36 10.99
CA HIS A 322 -2.51 -164.22 11.09
C HIS A 322 -1.61 -164.37 9.83
N VAL A 323 -0.28 -164.56 9.94
CA VAL A 323 0.81 -163.95 10.76
C VAL A 323 2.14 -164.64 10.40
N LEU A 324 3.24 -163.87 10.28
CA LEU A 324 4.66 -164.29 10.28
C LEU A 324 5.11 -165.55 9.52
N GLU A 325 5.81 -165.35 8.41
CA GLU A 325 6.95 -166.21 8.01
C GLU A 325 8.24 -165.36 7.97
N ARG A 326 8.91 -165.36 9.13
CA ARG A 326 10.37 -165.32 9.42
C ARG A 326 11.31 -164.58 8.42
N LEU A 327 12.15 -163.61 8.82
CA LEU A 327 13.01 -163.47 10.03
C LEU A 327 14.19 -164.46 10.10
N ARG A 328 15.19 -164.21 9.26
CA ARG A 328 16.66 -164.45 9.41
C ARG A 328 17.37 -163.71 8.26
N GLU A 329 18.64 -163.31 8.32
CA GLU A 329 19.79 -163.69 9.16
C GLU A 329 20.65 -162.44 9.50
N VAL A 330 21.40 -162.42 10.62
CA VAL A 330 22.25 -161.27 11.06
C VAL A 330 23.53 -161.76 11.77
N CYS A 331 24.66 -161.03 11.63
CA CYS A 331 26.04 -161.26 12.17
C CYS A 331 27.03 -161.91 11.16
N ARG A 332 28.39 -161.84 11.25
CA ARG A 332 29.45 -161.19 12.11
C ARG A 332 30.81 -161.31 11.34
N ARG A 333 31.95 -160.65 11.59
CA ARG A 333 32.44 -159.55 12.48
C ARG A 333 33.74 -158.95 11.86
N GLU A 334 34.13 -157.73 12.26
CA GLU A 334 35.45 -157.09 12.07
C GLU A 334 36.60 -157.70 12.93
N LYS A 335 37.87 -157.37 12.57
CA LYS A 335 39.17 -157.41 13.32
C LYS A 335 40.13 -158.62 13.23
N SER A 336 41.36 -158.33 12.78
CA SER A 336 42.63 -158.96 13.19
C SER A 336 43.86 -158.06 12.87
N SER A 337 44.88 -158.05 13.75
CA SER A 337 46.14 -157.27 13.79
C SER A 337 46.88 -156.99 12.47
N THR A 338 47.74 -155.96 12.28
CA THR A 338 48.59 -155.10 13.16
C THR A 338 49.85 -155.71 13.80
N GLU A 339 50.70 -156.38 13.02
CA GLU A 339 52.06 -156.81 13.45
C GLU A 339 53.00 -157.04 12.24
N SER A 340 53.73 -156.01 11.76
CA SER A 340 54.76 -156.16 10.69
C SER A 340 55.78 -155.00 10.58
N VAL A 341 56.03 -154.24 11.66
CA VAL A 341 56.78 -152.97 11.63
C VAL A 341 58.29 -153.13 11.35
N THR A 342 58.83 -154.35 11.40
CA THR A 342 60.27 -154.65 11.47
C THR A 342 61.02 -154.70 10.13
N GLU A 343 60.38 -154.45 8.98
CA GLU A 343 61.06 -154.53 7.66
C GLU A 343 61.80 -153.24 7.26
N MET A 344 61.38 -152.10 7.83
CA MET A 344 61.81 -150.74 7.45
C MET A 344 63.29 -150.40 7.73
N GLU A 345 63.95 -151.13 8.63
CA GLU A 345 65.29 -150.74 9.14
C GLU A 345 66.45 -151.12 8.21
N SER A 346 66.21 -152.02 7.23
CA SER A 346 67.27 -152.78 6.57
C SER A 346 68.11 -152.07 5.50
N ARG A 347 67.64 -150.94 4.93
CA ARG A 347 68.23 -150.39 3.67
C ARG A 347 68.62 -148.91 3.64
N LEU A 348 68.73 -148.27 4.79
CA LEU A 348 69.40 -146.96 4.95
C LEU A 348 70.86 -146.93 4.43
N ALA A 349 71.55 -148.08 4.45
CA ALA A 349 72.97 -148.19 4.13
C ALA A 349 73.36 -147.83 2.68
N ALA A 350 72.45 -147.93 1.71
CA ALA A 350 72.75 -147.65 0.30
C ALA A 350 73.01 -146.17 -0.02
N LEU A 351 72.60 -145.25 0.88
CA LEU A 351 72.58 -143.81 0.62
C LEU A 351 73.93 -143.10 0.80
N LEU A 352 74.90 -143.72 1.48
CA LEU A 352 76.14 -143.03 1.89
C LEU A 352 77.21 -142.94 0.79
N GLN A 353 77.24 -143.87 -0.17
CA GLN A 353 78.32 -143.91 -1.17
C GLN A 353 78.17 -142.85 -2.28
N GLU A 354 76.94 -142.45 -2.63
CA GLU A 354 76.67 -141.39 -3.62
C GLU A 354 77.09 -140.00 -3.11
N LEU A 355 77.18 -139.81 -1.79
CA LEU A 355 77.44 -138.53 -1.15
C LEU A 355 78.84 -137.97 -1.48
N GLY A 356 79.83 -138.83 -1.69
CA GLY A 356 81.22 -138.42 -1.95
C GLY A 356 81.40 -137.68 -3.28
N ARG A 357 80.84 -138.23 -4.37
CA ARG A 357 81.00 -137.69 -5.74
C ARG A 357 80.30 -136.34 -5.94
N GLN A 358 79.38 -135.97 -5.05
CA GLN A 358 78.78 -134.63 -5.06
C GLN A 358 79.76 -133.51 -4.67
N SER A 359 80.75 -133.80 -3.82
CA SER A 359 81.52 -132.76 -3.11
C SER A 359 82.43 -131.90 -4.00
N GLU A 360 83.00 -132.46 -5.07
CA GLU A 360 83.89 -131.70 -5.96
C GLU A 360 83.13 -130.94 -7.06
N LEU A 361 82.00 -131.50 -7.51
CA LEU A 361 81.05 -130.81 -8.39
C LEU A 361 80.45 -129.58 -7.69
N ARG A 362 80.24 -129.63 -6.36
CA ARG A 362 79.86 -128.44 -5.57
C ARG A 362 80.91 -127.35 -5.64
N ARG A 363 82.20 -127.62 -5.40
CA ARG A 363 83.23 -126.56 -5.36
C ARG A 363 83.44 -125.82 -6.70
N ALA A 364 83.26 -126.52 -7.82
CA ALA A 364 83.27 -125.90 -9.15
C ALA A 364 81.97 -125.15 -9.47
N ALA A 365 80.84 -125.54 -8.86
CA ALA A 365 79.61 -124.76 -8.88
C ALA A 365 79.75 -123.49 -8.03
N GLU A 366 80.22 -123.60 -6.77
CA GLU A 366 80.39 -122.51 -5.80
C GLU A 366 81.13 -121.28 -6.36
N GLN A 367 82.25 -121.46 -7.08
CA GLN A 367 82.96 -120.32 -7.69
C GLN A 367 82.19 -119.66 -8.85
N ARG A 368 81.43 -120.47 -9.60
CA ARG A 368 80.61 -120.00 -10.73
C ARG A 368 79.34 -119.32 -10.24
N GLU A 369 78.76 -119.87 -9.17
CA GLU A 369 77.69 -119.32 -8.35
C GLU A 369 78.12 -117.97 -7.76
N GLN A 370 79.30 -117.85 -7.15
CA GLN A 370 79.81 -116.57 -6.64
C GLN A 370 79.94 -115.49 -7.73
N GLN A 371 80.42 -115.85 -8.93
CA GLN A 371 80.49 -114.91 -10.06
C GLN A 371 79.10 -114.52 -10.60
N LEU A 372 78.16 -115.47 -10.64
CA LEU A 372 76.77 -115.20 -11.00
C LEU A 372 76.09 -114.35 -9.93
N GLN A 373 76.35 -114.60 -8.65
CA GLN A 373 75.79 -113.90 -7.50
C GLN A 373 76.29 -112.45 -7.41
N ASN A 374 77.56 -112.17 -7.71
CA ASN A 374 78.07 -110.80 -7.80
C ASN A 374 77.44 -110.02 -8.98
N LYS A 375 77.26 -110.68 -10.14
CA LYS A 375 76.55 -110.09 -11.29
C LYS A 375 75.06 -109.89 -11.01
N MET A 376 74.44 -110.83 -10.31
CA MET A 376 73.07 -110.76 -9.82
C MET A 376 72.92 -109.57 -8.90
N GLN A 377 73.78 -109.39 -7.89
CA GLN A 377 73.79 -108.22 -6.99
C GLN A 377 73.97 -106.89 -7.74
N THR A 378 74.80 -106.84 -8.79
CA THR A 378 74.96 -105.63 -9.59
C THR A 378 73.66 -105.33 -10.35
N LEU A 379 73.09 -106.32 -11.05
CA LEU A 379 71.82 -106.18 -11.77
C LEU A 379 70.62 -105.93 -10.84
N GLU A 380 70.62 -106.48 -9.63
CA GLU A 380 69.66 -106.20 -8.56
C GLU A 380 69.78 -104.73 -8.11
N SER A 381 70.99 -104.18 -7.99
CA SER A 381 71.20 -102.76 -7.63
C SER A 381 70.84 -101.79 -8.77
N GLU A 382 71.09 -102.15 -10.03
CA GLU A 382 70.67 -101.38 -11.21
C GLU A 382 69.15 -101.43 -11.38
N LEU A 383 68.53 -102.61 -11.19
CA LEU A 383 67.08 -102.77 -11.24
C LEU A 383 66.37 -102.09 -10.06
N PHE A 384 66.99 -102.09 -8.87
CA PHE A 384 66.49 -101.35 -7.71
C PHE A 384 66.53 -99.84 -7.93
N THR A 385 67.65 -99.29 -8.42
CA THR A 385 67.77 -97.84 -8.69
C THR A 385 66.86 -97.40 -9.85
N ALA A 386 66.75 -98.19 -10.92
CA ALA A 386 65.76 -97.97 -11.98
C ALA A 386 64.31 -98.10 -11.48
N GLY A 387 64.05 -98.96 -10.49
CA GLY A 387 62.78 -99.04 -9.79
C GLY A 387 62.46 -97.75 -9.02
N VAL A 388 63.37 -97.30 -8.16
CA VAL A 388 63.23 -96.05 -7.39
C VAL A 388 62.95 -94.86 -8.30
N SER A 389 63.74 -94.64 -9.35
CA SER A 389 63.51 -93.49 -10.25
C SER A 389 62.25 -93.61 -11.11
N LYS A 390 61.74 -94.82 -11.35
CA LYS A 390 60.43 -95.03 -11.98
C LYS A 390 59.30 -94.73 -11.00
N ASP A 391 59.44 -95.10 -9.74
CA ASP A 391 58.45 -94.84 -8.69
C ASP A 391 58.41 -93.34 -8.34
N GLU A 392 59.56 -92.64 -8.33
CA GLU A 392 59.66 -91.18 -8.26
C GLU A 392 58.90 -90.51 -9.42
N GLN A 393 59.18 -90.89 -10.67
CA GLN A 393 58.45 -90.36 -11.84
C GLN A 393 56.95 -90.69 -11.82
N SER A 394 56.56 -91.85 -11.29
CA SER A 394 55.17 -92.23 -11.11
C SER A 394 54.48 -91.41 -10.01
N HIS A 395 55.21 -91.09 -8.94
CA HIS A 395 54.74 -90.26 -7.83
C HIS A 395 54.55 -88.81 -8.27
N ASP A 396 55.53 -88.21 -8.95
CA ASP A 396 55.41 -86.88 -9.53
C ASP A 396 54.23 -86.80 -10.50
N LYS A 397 54.10 -87.78 -11.41
CA LYS A 397 52.94 -87.87 -12.32
C LYS A 397 51.62 -87.95 -11.57
N GLN A 398 51.56 -88.67 -10.45
CA GLN A 398 50.37 -88.75 -9.60
C GLN A 398 50.07 -87.40 -8.93
N GLN A 399 51.09 -86.69 -8.40
CA GLN A 399 50.94 -85.35 -7.85
C GLN A 399 50.41 -84.36 -8.89
N TYR A 400 50.95 -84.35 -10.11
CA TYR A 400 50.48 -83.49 -11.20
C TYR A 400 49.04 -83.80 -11.63
N LEU A 401 48.66 -85.08 -11.69
CA LEU A 401 47.27 -85.46 -11.99
C LEU A 401 46.31 -85.02 -10.88
N GLN A 402 46.69 -85.20 -9.61
CA GLN A 402 45.91 -84.71 -8.46
C GLN A 402 45.80 -83.17 -8.47
N PHE A 403 46.87 -82.45 -8.81
CA PHE A 403 46.85 -81.00 -8.95
C PHE A 403 45.87 -80.53 -10.04
N LEU A 404 45.90 -81.16 -11.23
CA LEU A 404 44.96 -80.83 -12.31
C LEU A 404 43.51 -81.18 -11.94
N GLU A 405 43.29 -82.24 -11.17
CA GLU A 405 41.96 -82.61 -10.65
C GLU A 405 41.43 -81.56 -9.67
N HIS A 406 42.21 -81.16 -8.67
CA HIS A 406 41.87 -80.06 -7.75
C HIS A 406 41.63 -78.73 -8.49
N LEU A 407 42.42 -78.43 -9.52
CA LEU A 407 42.25 -77.22 -10.33
C LEU A 407 40.95 -77.29 -11.15
N SER A 408 40.62 -78.46 -11.71
CA SER A 408 39.36 -78.71 -12.43
C SER A 408 38.15 -78.51 -11.52
N GLU A 409 38.19 -79.00 -10.28
CA GLU A 409 37.15 -78.74 -9.25
C GLU A 409 37.01 -77.24 -8.93
N LYS A 410 38.12 -76.52 -8.71
CA LYS A 410 38.04 -75.07 -8.40
C LYS A 410 37.44 -74.26 -9.55
N MET A 411 37.61 -74.73 -10.78
CA MET A 411 37.08 -74.10 -11.99
C MET A 411 35.70 -74.65 -12.42
N ARG A 412 35.19 -75.65 -11.69
CA ARG A 412 33.91 -76.34 -11.86
C ARG A 412 33.75 -77.03 -13.21
N ILE A 413 34.80 -77.77 -13.62
CA ILE A 413 34.86 -78.56 -14.86
C ILE A 413 35.25 -80.02 -14.60
N GLU A 414 35.25 -80.47 -13.35
CA GLU A 414 35.57 -81.84 -12.95
C GLU A 414 34.85 -82.88 -13.81
N HIS A 415 33.54 -82.72 -14.00
CA HIS A 415 32.65 -83.56 -14.82
C HIS A 415 32.91 -83.54 -16.33
N ILE A 416 33.76 -82.63 -16.83
CA ILE A 416 34.25 -82.60 -18.21
C ILE A 416 35.63 -83.28 -18.28
N THR A 417 36.42 -83.16 -17.21
CA THR A 417 37.81 -83.62 -17.15
C THR A 417 38.01 -85.06 -16.68
N THR A 418 37.01 -85.69 -16.03
CA THR A 418 37.10 -87.07 -15.50
C THR A 418 37.69 -88.06 -16.50
N ASP A 419 37.16 -88.06 -17.72
CA ASP A 419 37.50 -89.05 -18.75
C ASP A 419 38.57 -88.54 -19.75
N LEU A 420 39.09 -87.32 -19.54
CA LEU A 420 40.09 -86.71 -20.40
C LEU A 420 41.53 -87.07 -19.97
N GLY A 421 42.38 -87.31 -20.96
CA GLY A 421 43.83 -87.42 -20.79
C GLY A 421 44.48 -86.09 -20.38
N PHE A 422 45.69 -86.16 -19.83
CA PHE A 422 46.43 -85.05 -19.23
C PHE A 422 46.40 -83.75 -20.06
N ASP A 423 46.77 -83.82 -21.33
CA ASP A 423 46.86 -82.65 -22.22
C ASP A 423 45.49 -82.02 -22.48
N MET A 424 44.44 -82.84 -22.61
CA MET A 424 43.07 -82.38 -22.80
C MET A 424 42.45 -81.81 -21.51
N ARG A 425 42.84 -82.30 -20.32
CA ARG A 425 42.49 -81.65 -19.04
C ARG A 425 43.11 -80.26 -18.96
N LEU A 426 44.39 -80.11 -19.34
CA LEU A 426 45.09 -78.83 -19.33
C LEU A 426 44.47 -77.81 -20.30
N GLU A 427 44.12 -78.24 -21.51
CA GLU A 427 43.44 -77.38 -22.49
C GLU A 427 42.02 -76.97 -22.02
N ALA A 428 41.26 -77.91 -21.44
CA ALA A 428 39.95 -77.59 -20.86
C ALA A 428 40.04 -76.58 -19.69
N ILE A 429 41.06 -76.71 -18.85
CA ILE A 429 41.40 -75.75 -17.79
C ILE A 429 41.73 -74.37 -18.39
N LEU A 430 42.55 -74.31 -19.45
CA LEU A 430 42.94 -73.05 -20.10
C LEU A 430 41.75 -72.34 -20.75
N ILE A 431 40.94 -73.06 -21.54
CA ILE A 431 39.71 -72.53 -22.15
C ILE A 431 38.75 -72.01 -21.08
N ARG A 432 38.65 -72.71 -19.93
CA ARG A 432 37.82 -72.28 -18.80
C ARG A 432 38.37 -71.03 -18.11
N ALA A 433 39.69 -70.89 -17.98
CA ALA A 433 40.33 -69.69 -17.43
C ALA A 433 40.04 -68.47 -18.31
N GLU A 434 40.19 -68.61 -19.63
CA GLU A 434 39.83 -67.56 -20.58
C GLU A 434 38.35 -67.21 -20.54
N GLN A 435 37.46 -68.21 -20.46
CA GLN A 435 36.02 -67.98 -20.36
C GLN A 435 35.66 -67.16 -19.11
N LEU A 436 36.21 -67.53 -17.95
CA LEU A 436 36.00 -66.81 -16.70
C LEU A 436 36.55 -65.38 -16.78
N THR A 437 37.76 -65.20 -17.31
CA THR A 437 38.38 -63.87 -17.51
C THR A 437 37.52 -62.98 -18.41
N ARG A 438 36.95 -63.53 -19.49
CA ARG A 438 36.03 -62.81 -20.39
C ARG A 438 34.71 -62.46 -19.68
N GLN A 439 34.17 -63.37 -18.87
CA GLN A 439 32.93 -63.16 -18.09
C GLN A 439 33.09 -62.07 -17.03
N GLU A 440 34.20 -62.09 -16.26
CA GLU A 440 34.55 -61.03 -15.31
C GLU A 440 34.78 -59.69 -16.02
N GLY A 441 35.44 -59.69 -17.18
CA GLY A 441 35.60 -58.50 -18.03
C GLY A 441 34.26 -57.89 -18.45
N THR A 442 33.30 -58.70 -18.91
CA THR A 442 31.95 -58.22 -19.24
C THR A 442 31.20 -57.68 -18.01
N ALA A 443 31.21 -58.41 -16.89
CA ALA A 443 30.55 -57.99 -15.66
C ALA A 443 31.14 -56.69 -15.09
N LEU A 444 32.46 -56.48 -15.22
CA LEU A 444 33.15 -55.25 -14.83
C LEU A 444 32.75 -54.06 -15.72
N VAL A 445 32.63 -54.27 -17.04
CA VAL A 445 32.16 -53.24 -17.99
C VAL A 445 30.70 -52.87 -17.73
N GLU A 446 29.84 -53.86 -17.52
CA GLU A 446 28.44 -53.66 -17.14
C GLU A 446 28.31 -52.89 -15.82
N THR A 447 29.02 -53.31 -14.78
CA THR A 447 29.07 -52.64 -13.47
C THR A 447 29.57 -51.21 -13.59
N LYS A 448 30.64 -50.96 -14.36
CA LYS A 448 31.17 -49.63 -14.64
C LYS A 448 30.15 -48.74 -15.37
N SER A 449 29.40 -49.29 -16.33
CA SER A 449 28.32 -48.59 -17.03
C SER A 449 27.15 -48.26 -16.08
N LEU A 450 26.77 -49.18 -15.19
CA LEU A 450 25.73 -48.99 -14.19
C LEU A 450 26.13 -47.90 -13.18
N VAL A 451 27.36 -47.95 -12.66
CA VAL A 451 27.92 -46.92 -11.77
C VAL A 451 27.93 -45.56 -12.46
N TYR A 452 28.36 -45.46 -13.72
CA TYR A 452 28.31 -44.20 -14.47
C TYR A 452 26.87 -43.67 -14.65
N ASN A 453 25.93 -44.55 -15.01
CA ASN A 453 24.51 -44.20 -15.15
C ASN A 453 23.88 -43.77 -13.82
N LEU A 454 24.24 -44.40 -12.70
CA LEU A 454 23.81 -44.01 -11.36
C LEU A 454 24.44 -42.68 -10.93
N GLN A 455 25.72 -42.44 -11.19
CA GLN A 455 26.38 -41.15 -10.95
C GLN A 455 25.75 -40.02 -11.77
N LYS A 456 25.38 -40.27 -13.03
CA LYS A 456 24.65 -39.31 -13.87
C LYS A 456 23.28 -39.00 -13.26
N LYS A 457 22.47 -40.02 -12.96
CA LYS A 457 21.16 -39.87 -12.30
C LYS A 457 21.27 -39.13 -10.96
N PHE A 458 22.30 -39.41 -10.16
CA PHE A 458 22.56 -38.71 -8.89
C PHE A 458 22.86 -37.22 -9.10
N LYS A 459 23.73 -36.86 -10.08
CA LYS A 459 24.00 -35.46 -10.43
C LYS A 459 22.75 -34.73 -10.91
N GLU A 460 21.93 -35.36 -11.76
CA GLU A 460 20.65 -34.79 -12.20
C GLU A 460 19.68 -34.56 -11.04
N GLN A 461 19.52 -35.53 -10.12
CA GLN A 461 18.62 -35.38 -8.98
C GLN A 461 19.15 -34.34 -7.97
N LYS A 462 20.48 -34.23 -7.78
CA LYS A 462 21.09 -33.18 -6.98
C LYS A 462 20.78 -31.79 -7.56
N GLN A 463 20.99 -31.58 -8.86
CA GLN A 463 20.67 -30.31 -9.53
C GLN A 463 19.16 -29.98 -9.45
N ARG A 464 18.28 -30.98 -9.58
CA ARG A 464 16.82 -30.80 -9.39
C ARG A 464 16.46 -30.45 -7.94
N LEU A 465 17.21 -30.92 -6.95
CA LEU A 465 17.03 -30.56 -5.54
C LEU A 465 17.50 -29.13 -5.27
N GLU A 466 18.71 -28.77 -5.69
CA GLU A 466 19.30 -27.42 -5.55
C GLU A 466 18.41 -26.35 -6.21
N SER A 467 17.85 -26.65 -7.39
CA SER A 467 16.88 -25.79 -8.09
C SER A 467 15.57 -25.59 -7.30
N LYS A 468 15.04 -26.66 -6.67
CA LYS A 468 13.85 -26.57 -5.81
C LYS A 468 14.12 -25.82 -4.51
N GLU A 469 15.30 -25.99 -3.93
CA GLU A 469 15.73 -25.29 -2.71
C GLU A 469 15.84 -23.78 -2.96
N LEU A 470 16.48 -23.37 -4.06
CA LEU A 470 16.53 -21.97 -4.49
C LEU A 470 15.12 -21.38 -4.73
N HIS A 471 14.20 -22.16 -5.30
CA HIS A 471 12.80 -21.74 -5.48
C HIS A 471 12.06 -21.60 -4.14
N MET A 472 12.26 -22.53 -3.20
CA MET A 472 11.71 -22.43 -1.84
C MET A 472 12.24 -21.18 -1.11
N ASP A 473 13.52 -20.84 -1.25
CA ASP A 473 14.09 -19.62 -0.66
C ASP A 473 13.59 -18.34 -1.32
N LEU A 474 13.27 -18.36 -2.61
CA LEU A 474 12.62 -17.25 -3.28
C LEU A 474 11.19 -17.06 -2.77
N LEU A 475 10.43 -18.15 -2.59
CA LEU A 475 9.09 -18.13 -2.01
C LEU A 475 9.11 -17.65 -0.55
N ARG A 476 10.03 -18.16 0.30
CA ARG A 476 10.23 -17.70 1.68
C ARG A 476 10.48 -16.19 1.74
N ARG A 477 11.38 -15.68 0.91
CA ARG A 477 11.66 -14.23 0.78
C ARG A 477 10.43 -13.45 0.32
N LYS A 478 9.64 -13.96 -0.63
CA LYS A 478 8.43 -13.24 -1.09
C LYS A 478 7.31 -13.25 -0.05
N VAL A 479 7.15 -14.32 0.74
CA VAL A 479 6.22 -14.34 1.89
C VAL A 479 6.65 -13.29 2.92
N ALA A 480 7.93 -13.26 3.31
CA ALA A 480 8.45 -12.26 4.25
C ALA A 480 8.24 -10.81 3.76
N GLN A 481 8.44 -10.55 2.47
CA GLN A 481 8.13 -9.25 1.86
C GLN A 481 6.63 -8.92 1.95
N LEU A 482 5.75 -9.86 1.62
CA LEU A 482 4.29 -9.64 1.65
C LEU A 482 3.76 -9.41 3.06
N ASP A 483 4.33 -10.08 4.07
CA ASP A 483 4.02 -9.80 5.47
C ASP A 483 4.50 -8.41 5.91
N GLU A 484 5.66 -7.94 5.43
CA GLU A 484 6.14 -6.58 5.76
C GLU A 484 5.37 -5.49 5.04
N GLU A 485 5.00 -5.71 3.77
CA GLU A 485 4.03 -4.86 3.05
C GLU A 485 2.68 -4.81 3.80
N LYS A 486 2.23 -5.93 4.37
CA LYS A 486 1.00 -6.00 5.17
C LYS A 486 1.13 -5.22 6.48
N ARG A 487 2.22 -5.37 7.24
CA ARG A 487 2.51 -4.57 8.45
C ARG A 487 2.53 -3.08 8.14
N SER A 488 3.25 -2.69 7.08
CA SER A 488 3.35 -1.31 6.60
C SER A 488 1.99 -0.72 6.24
N ARG A 489 1.15 -1.46 5.50
CA ARG A 489 -0.23 -1.04 5.17
C ARG A 489 -1.12 -0.92 6.40
N SER A 490 -0.96 -1.78 7.41
CA SER A 490 -1.69 -1.68 8.68
C SER A 490 -1.26 -0.45 9.49
N ALA A 491 0.03 -0.13 9.56
CA ALA A 491 0.52 1.09 10.22
C ALA A 491 -0.02 2.36 9.53
N LEU A 492 0.06 2.43 8.19
CA LEU A 492 -0.50 3.54 7.40
C LEU A 492 -2.02 3.67 7.52
N ALA A 493 -2.76 2.61 7.86
CA ALA A 493 -4.18 2.68 8.14
C ALA A 493 -4.44 3.36 9.51
N VAL A 494 -3.68 2.98 10.54
CA VAL A 494 -3.76 3.61 11.88
C VAL A 494 -3.41 5.10 11.82
N GLU A 495 -2.32 5.47 11.13
CA GLU A 495 -1.96 6.89 10.94
C GLU A 495 -3.06 7.69 10.23
N ARG A 496 -3.73 7.09 9.24
CA ARG A 496 -4.87 7.73 8.55
C ARG A 496 -6.09 7.90 9.46
N ASP A 497 -6.37 6.93 10.32
CA ASP A 497 -7.47 7.05 11.29
C ASP A 497 -7.16 8.10 12.35
N ASP A 498 -5.91 8.19 12.84
CA ASP A 498 -5.45 9.24 13.76
C ASP A 498 -5.51 10.63 13.12
N VAL A 499 -5.03 10.79 11.88
CA VAL A 499 -5.15 12.07 11.12
C VAL A 499 -6.61 12.42 10.86
N THR A 500 -7.47 11.44 10.56
CA THR A 500 -8.92 11.65 10.38
C THR A 500 -9.58 12.07 11.69
N LEU A 501 -9.17 11.50 12.83
CA LEU A 501 -9.66 11.82 14.16
C LEU A 501 -9.16 13.19 14.63
N ALA A 502 -7.92 13.58 14.30
CA ALA A 502 -7.38 14.92 14.52
C ALA A 502 -8.11 15.97 13.66
N SER A 503 -8.37 15.67 12.38
CA SER A 503 -9.17 16.52 11.49
C SER A 503 -10.58 16.73 12.03
N ARG A 504 -11.27 15.67 12.48
CA ARG A 504 -12.58 15.76 13.14
C ARG A 504 -12.56 16.58 14.44
N LYS A 505 -11.46 16.55 15.21
CA LYS A 505 -11.27 17.41 16.39
C LYS A 505 -11.10 18.89 16.01
N LEU A 506 -10.31 19.18 14.98
CA LEU A 506 -10.10 20.55 14.47
C LEU A 506 -11.38 21.12 13.87
N GLN A 507 -12.10 20.35 13.05
CA GLN A 507 -13.40 20.72 12.48
C GLN A 507 -14.40 21.16 13.58
N LYS A 508 -14.53 20.37 14.65
CA LYS A 508 -15.36 20.74 15.82
C LYS A 508 -14.89 22.00 16.56
N LYS A 509 -13.60 22.37 16.46
CA LYS A 509 -13.08 23.63 17.00
C LYS A 509 -13.42 24.81 16.08
N VAL A 510 -13.32 24.63 14.76
CA VAL A 510 -13.75 25.62 13.75
C VAL A 510 -15.24 25.90 13.87
N GLU A 511 -16.09 24.88 14.01
CA GLU A 511 -17.53 25.02 14.20
C GLU A 511 -17.89 25.86 15.45
N ARG A 512 -17.20 25.64 16.57
CA ARG A 512 -17.37 26.44 17.80
C ARG A 512 -16.94 27.90 17.59
N LEU A 513 -15.73 28.12 17.06
CA LEU A 513 -15.21 29.47 16.80
C LEU A 513 -16.09 30.23 15.78
N GLN A 514 -16.70 29.53 14.82
CA GLN A 514 -17.63 30.12 13.86
C GLN A 514 -18.98 30.49 14.51
N ALA A 515 -19.46 29.69 15.47
CA ALA A 515 -20.65 30.03 16.26
C ALA A 515 -20.38 31.23 17.20
N GLU A 516 -19.24 31.26 17.88
CA GLU A 516 -18.78 32.39 18.70
C GLU A 516 -18.65 33.67 17.87
N LEU A 517 -18.00 33.59 16.70
CA LEU A 517 -17.88 34.71 15.76
C LEU A 517 -19.26 35.21 15.27
N ASN A 518 -20.21 34.31 15.02
CA ASN A 518 -21.56 34.69 14.62
C ASN A 518 -22.33 35.37 15.76
N ALA A 519 -22.19 34.89 17.00
CA ALA A 519 -22.77 35.55 18.19
C ALA A 519 -22.17 36.96 18.41
N MET A 520 -20.85 37.11 18.26
CA MET A 520 -20.19 38.42 18.34
C MET A 520 -20.60 39.37 17.21
N ARG A 521 -20.86 38.85 15.99
CA ARG A 521 -21.42 39.62 14.87
C ARG A 521 -22.84 40.11 15.17
N LEU A 522 -23.70 39.26 15.72
CA LEU A 522 -25.06 39.62 16.13
C LEU A 522 -25.06 40.72 17.21
N SER A 523 -24.27 40.53 18.27
CA SER A 523 -24.05 41.57 19.30
C SER A 523 -23.53 42.88 18.70
N THR A 524 -22.63 42.82 17.71
CA THR A 524 -22.14 44.01 16.99
C THR A 524 -23.23 44.69 16.16
N THR A 525 -24.16 43.96 15.55
CA THR A 525 -25.31 44.56 14.86
C THR A 525 -26.33 45.16 15.83
N ASP A 526 -26.57 44.52 16.97
CA ASP A 526 -27.48 45.03 18.01
C ASP A 526 -26.93 46.34 18.62
N LEU A 527 -25.63 46.38 18.95
CA LEU A 527 -24.96 47.59 19.43
C LEU A 527 -24.97 48.72 18.38
N LYS A 528 -24.86 48.39 17.08
CA LYS A 528 -25.03 49.38 16.00
C LYS A 528 -26.45 49.93 15.92
N ALA A 529 -27.48 49.09 16.10
CA ALA A 529 -28.88 49.51 16.13
C ALA A 529 -29.19 50.37 17.36
N GLN A 530 -28.64 50.03 18.53
CA GLN A 530 -28.72 50.86 19.74
C GLN A 530 -28.02 52.21 19.54
N LEU A 531 -26.86 52.23 18.87
CA LEU A 531 -26.14 53.46 18.55
C LEU A 531 -26.89 54.35 17.55
N SER A 532 -27.51 53.79 16.50
CA SER A 532 -28.34 54.58 15.58
C SER A 532 -29.58 55.14 16.28
N HIS A 533 -30.27 54.36 17.11
CA HIS A 533 -31.40 54.83 17.91
C HIS A 533 -30.98 55.95 18.89
N THR A 534 -29.81 55.81 19.54
CA THR A 534 -29.23 56.85 20.40
C THR A 534 -28.92 58.13 19.63
N ASN A 535 -28.43 58.02 18.39
CA ASN A 535 -28.19 59.17 17.51
C ASN A 535 -29.50 59.86 17.09
N GLU A 536 -30.57 59.11 16.76
CA GLU A 536 -31.89 59.71 16.51
C GLU A 536 -32.44 60.43 17.75
N LEU A 537 -32.31 59.85 18.94
CA LEU A 537 -32.72 60.49 20.19
C LEU A 537 -31.91 61.79 20.43
N LYS A 538 -30.60 61.78 20.15
CA LYS A 538 -29.76 62.97 20.22
C LYS A 538 -30.19 64.05 19.22
N ILE A 539 -30.56 63.68 17.99
CA ILE A 539 -31.10 64.61 16.99
C ILE A 539 -32.41 65.22 17.49
N ARG A 540 -33.36 64.40 17.96
CA ARG A 540 -34.64 64.87 18.53
C ARG A 540 -34.44 65.82 19.72
N VAL A 541 -33.46 65.55 20.59
CA VAL A 541 -33.08 66.45 21.70
C VAL A 541 -32.44 67.75 21.20
N MET A 542 -31.64 67.72 20.14
CA MET A 542 -31.10 68.94 19.52
C MET A 542 -32.18 69.80 18.85
N GLU A 543 -33.18 69.18 18.20
CA GLU A 543 -34.34 69.86 17.62
C GLU A 543 -35.24 70.48 18.70
N GLN A 544 -35.47 69.76 19.81
CA GLN A 544 -36.17 70.29 20.99
C GLN A 544 -35.40 71.47 21.61
N ASN A 545 -34.08 71.35 21.82
CA ASN A 545 -33.25 72.43 22.36
C ASN A 545 -33.26 73.67 21.45
N ARG A 546 -33.19 73.50 20.12
CA ARG A 546 -33.33 74.61 19.16
C ARG A 546 -34.70 75.28 19.25
N THR A 547 -35.77 74.49 19.39
CA THR A 547 -37.14 75.00 19.58
C THR A 547 -37.25 75.81 20.87
N ILE A 548 -36.66 75.34 21.97
CA ILE A 548 -36.58 76.05 23.26
C ILE A 548 -35.75 77.33 23.14
N GLU A 549 -34.64 77.30 22.40
CA GLU A 549 -33.80 78.48 22.18
C GLU A 549 -34.52 79.56 21.36
N ASP A 550 -35.23 79.17 20.30
CA ASP A 550 -36.00 80.10 19.46
C ASP A 550 -37.27 80.60 20.18
N GLN A 551 -37.91 79.78 21.02
CA GLN A 551 -38.93 80.24 21.97
C GLN A 551 -38.36 81.23 22.99
N THR A 552 -37.15 80.99 23.51
CA THR A 552 -36.48 81.88 24.47
C THR A 552 -36.07 83.21 23.83
N LYS A 553 -35.61 83.20 22.57
CA LYS A 553 -35.40 84.42 21.76
C LYS A 553 -36.72 85.17 21.54
N SER A 554 -37.83 84.44 21.32
CA SER A 554 -39.17 85.03 21.18
C SER A 554 -39.64 85.68 22.48
N LEU A 555 -39.53 84.98 23.61
CA LEU A 555 -39.81 85.52 24.95
C LEU A 555 -38.91 86.74 25.27
N GLY A 556 -37.63 86.70 24.93
CA GLY A 556 -36.71 87.84 25.09
C GLY A 556 -37.06 89.05 24.21
N LYS A 557 -37.65 88.83 23.02
CA LYS A 557 -38.25 89.90 22.19
C LYS A 557 -39.55 90.43 22.82
N LEU A 558 -40.40 89.53 23.33
CA LEU A 558 -41.67 89.86 23.97
C LEU A 558 -41.45 90.67 25.25
N GLU A 559 -40.50 90.29 26.09
CA GLU A 559 -40.12 91.02 27.31
C GLU A 559 -39.49 92.38 26.98
N LYS A 560 -38.64 92.47 25.95
CA LYS A 560 -38.15 93.78 25.44
C LYS A 560 -39.29 94.66 24.90
N ASN A 561 -40.33 94.08 24.32
CA ASN A 561 -41.50 94.82 23.86
C ASN A 561 -42.43 95.21 25.02
N LYS A 562 -42.62 94.34 26.01
CA LYS A 562 -43.30 94.63 27.27
C LYS A 562 -42.61 95.81 27.97
N VAL A 563 -41.29 95.76 28.19
CA VAL A 563 -40.54 96.89 28.79
C VAL A 563 -40.64 98.18 27.96
N LYS A 564 -40.74 98.10 26.63
CA LYS A 564 -41.04 99.29 25.78
C LYS A 564 -42.47 99.81 25.99
N VAL A 565 -43.46 98.92 26.12
CA VAL A 565 -44.86 99.27 26.39
C VAL A 565 -45.02 99.81 27.81
N GLU A 566 -44.37 99.23 28.81
CA GLU A 566 -44.32 99.72 30.20
C GLU A 566 -43.65 101.08 30.27
N ARG A 567 -42.55 101.32 29.53
CA ARG A 567 -41.95 102.66 29.41
C ARG A 567 -42.88 103.65 28.73
N ARG A 568 -43.57 103.28 27.65
CA ARG A 568 -44.57 104.14 26.98
C ARG A 568 -45.78 104.41 27.87
N LEU A 569 -46.21 103.44 28.66
CA LEU A 569 -47.28 103.57 29.64
C LEU A 569 -46.83 104.45 30.82
N ALA A 570 -45.57 104.37 31.22
CA ALA A 570 -44.97 105.25 32.21
C ALA A 570 -44.84 106.69 31.70
N THR A 571 -44.36 106.91 30.47
CA THR A 571 -44.32 108.26 29.87
C THR A 571 -45.72 108.82 29.68
N ALA A 572 -46.66 108.06 29.12
CA ALA A 572 -48.06 108.46 29.00
C ALA A 572 -48.72 108.72 30.37
N LYS A 573 -48.37 107.95 31.40
CA LYS A 573 -48.81 108.21 32.78
C LYS A 573 -48.20 109.50 33.34
N THR A 574 -46.92 109.79 33.10
CA THR A 574 -46.32 111.07 33.51
C THR A 574 -46.83 112.24 32.69
N GLU A 575 -47.12 112.06 31.41
CA GLU A 575 -47.76 113.07 30.54
C GLU A 575 -49.17 113.37 31.02
N LEU A 576 -49.98 112.34 31.32
CA LEU A 576 -51.33 112.51 31.85
C LEU A 576 -51.32 113.02 33.31
N GLN A 577 -50.32 112.68 34.12
CA GLN A 577 -50.09 113.32 35.42
C GLN A 577 -49.66 114.77 35.26
N ASN A 578 -48.81 115.12 34.29
CA ASN A 578 -48.41 116.50 34.00
C ASN A 578 -49.59 117.31 33.46
N GLU A 579 -50.47 116.70 32.67
CA GLU A 579 -51.72 117.33 32.20
C GLU A 579 -52.70 117.53 33.36
N ALA A 580 -52.83 116.54 34.26
CA ALA A 580 -53.60 116.66 35.49
C ALA A 580 -52.97 117.60 36.53
N HIS A 581 -51.68 117.98 36.38
CA HIS A 581 -51.07 119.09 37.10
C HIS A 581 -51.28 120.41 36.38
N ARG A 582 -51.12 120.50 35.06
CA ARG A 582 -51.45 121.70 34.26
C ARG A 582 -52.89 122.15 34.48
N ALA A 583 -53.87 121.26 34.33
CA ALA A 583 -55.27 121.56 34.62
C ALA A 583 -55.52 121.97 36.09
N ARG A 584 -54.70 121.50 37.04
CA ARG A 584 -54.77 121.88 38.46
C ARG A 584 -54.04 123.21 38.74
N ASP A 585 -52.99 123.51 38.00
CA ASP A 585 -52.23 124.77 38.05
C ASP A 585 -52.99 125.89 37.35
N GLU A 586 -53.71 125.61 36.27
CA GLU A 586 -54.70 126.46 35.61
C GLU A 586 -55.89 126.73 36.53
N LEU A 587 -56.42 125.70 37.20
CA LEU A 587 -57.43 125.87 38.25
C LEU A 587 -56.87 126.73 39.41
N GLN A 588 -55.61 126.52 39.82
CA GLN A 588 -54.94 127.39 40.79
C GLN A 588 -54.59 128.78 40.24
N GLN A 589 -54.47 128.98 38.93
CA GLN A 589 -54.29 130.31 38.32
C GLN A 589 -55.62 131.05 38.28
N ALA A 590 -56.72 130.37 37.95
CA ALA A 590 -58.07 130.92 38.11
C ALA A 590 -58.37 131.28 39.57
N GLN A 591 -58.01 130.41 40.53
CA GLN A 591 -58.09 130.72 41.96
C GLN A 591 -57.15 131.85 42.38
N ARG A 592 -55.92 131.93 41.85
CA ARG A 592 -54.98 133.04 42.11
C ARG A 592 -55.42 134.36 41.49
N LEU A 593 -56.11 134.36 40.35
CA LEU A 593 -56.72 135.54 39.76
C LEU A 593 -57.93 136.01 40.58
N LEU A 594 -58.76 135.08 41.07
CA LEU A 594 -59.86 135.37 41.98
C LEU A 594 -59.34 135.90 43.33
N HIS A 595 -58.24 135.33 43.84
CA HIS A 595 -57.58 135.78 45.07
C HIS A 595 -56.73 137.04 44.87
N SER A 596 -56.23 137.34 43.67
CA SER A 596 -55.53 138.61 43.39
C SER A 596 -56.51 139.75 43.09
N GLN A 597 -57.71 139.46 42.60
CA GLN A 597 -58.84 140.39 42.64
C GLN A 597 -59.26 140.69 44.10
N ALA A 598 -59.27 139.68 44.98
CA ALA A 598 -59.41 139.92 46.42
C ALA A 598 -58.21 140.67 47.04
N SER A 599 -56.99 140.45 46.54
CA SER A 599 -55.80 141.19 46.98
C SER A 599 -55.81 142.65 46.50
N ALA A 600 -56.33 142.94 45.31
CA ALA A 600 -56.55 144.30 44.83
C ALA A 600 -57.53 145.05 45.75
N MET A 601 -58.57 144.36 46.24
CA MET A 601 -59.47 144.90 47.27
C MET A 601 -58.74 145.18 48.60
N ALA A 602 -57.71 144.39 48.95
CA ALA A 602 -56.95 144.52 50.19
C ALA A 602 -55.80 145.55 50.13
N GLU A 603 -55.06 145.66 49.01
CA GLU A 603 -54.02 146.69 48.83
C GLU A 603 -54.60 148.09 48.64
N LEU A 604 -55.84 148.21 48.14
CA LEU A 604 -56.58 149.48 48.23
C LEU A 604 -56.71 149.93 49.69
N ALA A 605 -56.96 149.00 50.63
CA ALA A 605 -56.96 149.25 52.08
C ALA A 605 -55.56 149.29 52.74
N HIS A 606 -54.45 149.07 52.00
CA HIS A 606 -53.09 149.24 52.54
C HIS A 606 -52.33 150.46 52.00
N ARG A 607 -52.67 150.92 50.78
CA ARG A 607 -52.34 152.30 50.31
C ARG A 607 -52.77 153.34 51.36
N GLU A 608 -53.92 153.12 51.96
CA GLU A 608 -54.51 153.91 53.04
C GLU A 608 -53.62 153.99 54.29
N LYS A 609 -52.96 152.89 54.70
CA LYS A 609 -52.24 152.85 55.98
C LYS A 609 -50.77 153.29 55.92
N LYS A 610 -49.96 152.84 54.95
CA LYS A 610 -48.51 153.12 55.02
C LYS A 610 -48.10 154.54 54.62
N LEU A 611 -48.95 155.31 53.93
CA LEU A 611 -48.76 156.77 53.83
C LEU A 611 -48.88 157.47 55.19
N MET A 612 -49.70 156.92 56.10
CA MET A 612 -49.86 157.40 57.48
C MET A 612 -48.59 157.18 58.32
N ASP A 613 -47.84 156.13 58.03
CA ASP A 613 -46.61 155.77 58.75
C ASP A 613 -45.33 156.39 58.12
N PHE A 614 -45.36 156.82 56.85
CA PHE A 614 -44.14 157.05 56.05
C PHE A 614 -43.18 158.10 56.63
N CYS A 615 -43.68 159.26 57.05
CA CYS A 615 -42.86 160.31 57.66
C CYS A 615 -42.88 160.27 59.20
N THR A 616 -43.67 159.37 59.76
CA THR A 616 -43.90 159.27 61.20
C THR A 616 -42.52 159.05 61.86
N VAL A 617 -41.62 158.18 61.36
CA VAL A 617 -40.22 158.09 61.89
C VAL A 617 -39.20 159.10 61.32
N ILE A 618 -39.48 159.79 60.21
CA ILE A 618 -38.62 160.87 59.66
C ILE A 618 -38.41 161.97 60.71
N ALA A 619 -39.45 162.26 61.48
CA ALA A 619 -39.35 163.17 62.62
C ALA A 619 -38.52 162.55 63.76
N GLN A 620 -38.80 161.29 64.15
CA GLN A 620 -38.43 160.75 65.47
C GLN A 620 -36.94 160.86 65.81
N MET A 621 -36.06 160.46 64.89
CA MET A 621 -34.61 160.43 65.16
C MET A 621 -33.81 161.58 64.50
N LEU A 622 -34.50 162.57 63.94
CA LEU A 622 -33.99 163.95 63.97
C LEU A 622 -34.20 164.61 65.36
N GLY A 623 -34.90 163.94 66.28
CA GLY A 623 -35.18 164.41 67.64
C GLY A 623 -36.61 164.90 67.88
N VAL A 624 -37.57 164.59 66.99
CA VAL A 624 -38.95 165.12 67.04
C VAL A 624 -39.96 163.98 66.97
N ASN A 625 -40.71 163.69 68.03
CA ASN A 625 -41.54 162.48 68.07
C ASN A 625 -42.61 162.38 66.94
N MET A 626 -42.96 161.14 66.54
CA MET A 626 -43.55 160.82 65.22
C MET A 626 -44.94 161.43 64.91
N SER A 627 -45.14 161.99 63.69
CA SER A 627 -46.41 161.89 62.90
C SER A 627 -46.42 162.68 61.55
N GLY A 628 -46.17 162.00 60.42
CA GLY A 628 -46.42 162.48 59.04
C GLY A 628 -45.69 163.76 58.54
N SER A 629 -45.80 164.23 57.29
CA SER A 629 -45.87 163.57 55.95
C SER A 629 -45.70 164.61 54.80
N VAL A 630 -44.50 165.06 54.38
CA VAL A 630 -43.14 164.79 54.93
C VAL A 630 -42.14 164.00 54.06
N PRO A 631 -41.86 164.31 52.77
CA PRO A 631 -41.15 163.39 51.85
C PRO A 631 -39.80 162.77 52.30
N SER A 632 -39.52 161.56 51.82
CA SER A 632 -38.24 160.85 51.98
C SER A 632 -37.22 161.14 50.87
N CYS A 633 -37.55 162.06 49.95
CA CYS A 633 -36.56 162.95 49.33
C CYS A 633 -36.19 164.13 50.27
N GLU A 634 -36.72 164.17 51.50
CA GLU A 634 -36.59 165.24 52.50
C GLU A 634 -36.18 164.85 53.97
N VAL A 635 -35.58 163.66 54.27
CA VAL A 635 -34.75 163.42 55.52
C VAL A 635 -33.18 163.25 55.48
N ILE A 636 -32.52 162.35 54.72
CA ILE A 636 -31.08 161.93 54.98
C ILE A 636 -29.90 162.83 54.53
N LYS A 637 -29.90 163.58 53.41
CA LYS A 637 -28.81 164.54 53.04
C LYS A 637 -28.50 165.60 54.11
N ARG A 638 -29.34 165.75 55.14
CA ARG A 638 -29.00 166.41 56.40
C ARG A 638 -27.75 165.78 57.06
N LEU A 639 -27.28 164.64 56.55
CA LEU A 639 -25.96 164.02 56.73
C LEU A 639 -24.89 164.40 55.67
N GLU A 640 -25.23 164.68 54.40
CA GLU A 640 -24.25 164.91 53.30
C GLU A 640 -23.29 166.09 53.54
N VAL A 641 -23.67 167.07 54.37
CA VAL A 641 -22.82 168.24 54.69
C VAL A 641 -22.52 168.40 56.19
N LEU A 642 -22.60 167.31 56.96
CA LEU A 642 -22.21 167.28 58.38
C LEU A 642 -21.06 166.32 58.71
N ILE A 643 -20.53 165.60 57.71
CA ILE A 643 -19.31 164.77 57.82
C ILE A 643 -18.08 165.47 57.21
N HIS A 644 -18.29 166.45 56.31
CA HIS A 644 -17.26 167.46 56.02
C HIS A 644 -17.13 168.37 57.26
N SER A 645 -15.92 168.55 57.78
CA SER A 645 -15.70 169.09 59.13
C SER A 645 -16.04 170.59 59.26
N GLY A 646 -17.30 170.85 59.61
CA GLY A 646 -17.86 172.18 59.78
C GLY A 646 -18.43 172.76 58.48
N TYR A 647 -19.73 173.05 58.51
CA TYR A 647 -20.41 174.10 57.74
C TYR A 647 -20.13 174.12 56.20
N HIS A 648 -21.08 173.78 55.32
CA HIS A 648 -22.44 174.31 55.36
C HIS A 648 -23.51 173.44 54.70
N PHE A 649 -24.44 173.02 55.53
CA PHE A 649 -25.84 172.83 55.18
C PHE A 649 -26.40 173.99 54.32
N PRO A 650 -27.25 173.77 53.27
CA PRO A 650 -28.12 172.60 52.97
C PRO A 650 -27.86 171.96 51.55
N LEU A 651 -28.70 171.15 50.87
CA LEU A 651 -30.11 170.71 51.04
C LEU A 651 -30.46 169.31 50.43
N ALA A 652 -31.14 168.50 51.24
CA ALA A 652 -32.14 167.42 51.03
C ALA A 652 -32.14 166.36 49.88
N ASN A 653 -32.45 165.06 50.09
CA ASN A 653 -32.39 164.13 51.27
C ASN A 653 -32.81 162.66 50.88
N GLN A 654 -32.39 161.58 51.56
CA GLN A 654 -32.82 160.16 51.27
C GLN A 654 -33.63 159.52 52.42
N CYS A 655 -34.05 158.24 52.33
CA CYS A 655 -34.29 157.31 53.46
C CYS A 655 -34.22 155.83 52.96
N VAL A 656 -33.63 154.88 53.72
CA VAL A 656 -33.19 153.55 53.20
C VAL A 656 -33.37 152.41 54.24
N VAL A 657 -33.41 151.14 53.78
CA VAL A 657 -33.38 149.84 54.52
C VAL A 657 -34.74 149.41 55.14
N PRO A 658 -35.09 148.08 55.22
CA PRO A 658 -34.56 146.87 54.56
C PRO A 658 -35.39 146.44 53.32
N HIS A 659 -34.96 145.63 52.35
CA HIS A 659 -34.22 144.35 52.29
C HIS A 659 -35.12 143.09 52.38
N HIS A 660 -34.84 142.08 51.52
CA HIS A 660 -35.50 140.75 51.36
C HIS A 660 -36.89 140.78 50.65
N GLN A 661 -37.01 140.21 49.43
CA GLN A 661 -37.43 138.83 49.08
C GLN A 661 -38.96 138.74 48.78
N HIS A 662 -39.48 137.88 47.89
CA HIS A 662 -38.86 136.81 47.10
C HIS A 662 -39.33 136.77 45.63
N HIS A 663 -38.44 136.27 44.78
CA HIS A 663 -38.64 135.52 43.54
C HIS A 663 -40.08 135.07 43.20
N MET A 664 -40.51 135.34 41.96
CA MET A 664 -40.68 134.28 40.95
C MET A 664 -40.02 134.76 39.63
N ALA A 665 -39.22 134.01 38.85
CA ALA A 665 -39.29 132.59 38.41
C ALA A 665 -40.24 132.38 37.21
N LEU A 666 -39.98 131.52 36.21
CA LEU A 666 -38.81 130.71 35.80
C LEU A 666 -38.82 130.72 34.25
N THR A 667 -37.71 130.95 33.54
CA THR A 667 -36.85 129.91 32.91
C THR A 667 -37.54 128.61 32.49
N THR A 668 -37.20 128.12 31.29
CA THR A 668 -36.63 126.77 31.16
C THR A 668 -35.49 126.82 30.17
N ASP A 669 -34.32 126.37 30.61
CA ASP A 669 -33.08 126.41 29.83
C ASP A 669 -32.97 125.30 28.77
N ALA A 670 -31.91 125.43 27.98
CA ALA A 670 -31.30 124.38 27.17
C ALA A 670 -30.72 123.24 28.08
N PRO A 671 -30.08 122.15 27.58
CA PRO A 671 -29.07 122.18 26.52
C PRO A 671 -29.12 121.11 25.43
N SER A 672 -28.31 121.40 24.41
CA SER A 672 -27.88 120.58 23.28
C SER A 672 -27.12 119.30 23.67
N CYS A 673 -26.78 118.51 22.64
CA CYS A 673 -25.80 117.41 22.61
C CYS A 673 -26.28 116.05 23.20
N SER A 674 -26.01 114.89 22.57
CA SER A 674 -25.22 114.66 21.35
C SER A 674 -25.44 113.30 20.66
N ILE A 675 -25.44 113.32 19.31
CA ILE A 675 -24.94 112.28 18.37
C ILE A 675 -25.81 110.99 18.18
N ILE A 676 -25.59 110.34 17.02
CA ILE A 676 -26.15 109.07 16.50
C ILE A 676 -27.60 109.10 15.98
N THR A 677 -27.77 109.69 14.78
CA THR A 677 -28.73 109.19 13.78
C THR A 677 -28.06 109.10 12.41
N ALA A 678 -27.82 107.87 11.94
CA ALA A 678 -27.52 107.58 10.55
C ALA A 678 -28.58 106.58 10.05
N ALA A 679 -29.45 107.02 9.15
CA ALA A 679 -30.41 106.15 8.48
C ALA A 679 -29.75 105.42 7.31
N SER A 680 -30.49 104.49 6.69
CA SER A 680 -30.07 103.75 5.49
C SER A 680 -29.60 104.66 4.36
N PRO A 681 -28.77 104.12 3.45
CA PRO A 681 -29.31 103.91 2.10
C PRO A 681 -28.91 102.58 1.46
N GLY A 682 -29.55 102.27 0.33
CA GLY A 682 -28.83 101.72 -0.83
C GLY A 682 -29.09 100.25 -1.20
N PRO A 683 -29.42 99.96 -2.47
CA PRO A 683 -29.33 98.63 -3.09
C PRO A 683 -28.07 98.49 -3.98
N GLU A 684 -27.72 97.27 -4.40
CA GLU A 684 -27.23 96.97 -5.78
C GLU A 684 -27.10 95.45 -6.08
N VAL A 685 -26.96 95.10 -7.36
CA VAL A 685 -27.12 93.78 -8.05
C VAL A 685 -26.43 93.91 -9.43
N PRO A 686 -25.69 92.94 -10.03
CA PRO A 686 -26.04 91.52 -10.27
C PRO A 686 -24.84 90.50 -10.36
N VAL A 687 -25.05 89.37 -11.08
CA VAL A 687 -24.07 88.56 -11.88
C VAL A 687 -23.13 87.52 -11.19
N GLN A 688 -23.48 86.22 -11.39
CA GLN A 688 -22.74 85.14 -12.15
C GLN A 688 -21.19 84.97 -12.05
N PRO A 689 -20.58 83.87 -12.60
CA PRO A 689 -20.70 82.40 -12.40
C PRO A 689 -19.30 81.87 -11.89
N PRO A 690 -18.72 80.66 -12.20
CA PRO A 690 -19.18 79.43 -12.87
C PRO A 690 -18.79 78.06 -12.20
N LEU A 691 -19.17 76.98 -12.90
CA LEU A 691 -18.62 75.60 -12.83
C LEU A 691 -17.12 75.55 -13.24
N PRO A 692 -16.31 74.46 -13.03
CA PRO A 692 -16.63 73.12 -13.59
C PRO A 692 -16.03 71.82 -12.95
N THR A 693 -16.41 70.69 -13.58
CA THR A 693 -15.68 69.40 -13.76
C THR A 693 -15.25 68.51 -12.56
N THR A 694 -16.00 67.42 -12.40
CA THR A 694 -15.55 66.00 -12.53
C THR A 694 -14.08 65.61 -12.28
N THR A 695 -13.89 64.57 -11.45
CA THR A 695 -13.04 63.40 -11.82
C THR A 695 -13.66 62.11 -11.27
N THR A 696 -13.51 61.01 -12.02
CA THR A 696 -13.90 59.64 -11.70
C THR A 696 -12.91 58.95 -10.74
N THR A 697 -13.43 58.17 -9.78
CA THR A 697 -12.87 56.85 -9.40
C THR A 697 -13.95 55.98 -8.75
#